data_AF-A0A5M4AI10-F1
#
_entry.id   AF-A0A5M4AI10-F1
#
_cell.length_a   1.000
_cell.length_b   1.000
_cell.length_c   1.000
_cell.angle_alpha   90.00
_cell.angle_beta   90.00
_cell.angle_gamma   90.00
#
_symmetry.space_group_name_H-M   'P 1'
#
loop_
_entity.id
_entity.type
_entity.pdbx_description
1 polymer ?
#
loop_
_entity_poly.entity_id
_entity_poly.type
_entity_poly.pdbx_seq_one_letter_code
_entity_poly.pdbx_strand_id
1 'polypeptide(L)'
;MGRNQILALASSFLLLLAGCAKDNTITNEFTANAEKISKENADRITYVNERIDLAGSSSLKSAESPEDYTYTSAVDIYNTVFDKIIIQSSTATYTVYSGQTVLLPKGLTYEGNITVNDGGMLVVVGNLAGSTLSGTGTVVINPTGVFSAKYLTLNSGVKLVNYGEWSAEKNANLNGILENHGVVSFDAMNNNSSGHVVNTGKITLSADLNNNGVIDNFGTFITAGTFNLNSGANLNNACHFETAKMQANGLTHSTGFLKVNNQLTINGGSILMLGSHSVTDAGTISLNGKISGTNDDYAGIIIRNSFQSNWGARITGKIDIRYDDEITSSDPDLLGSLVTFKSAYFPATDCTPQYGANPVNSFTLVANVDAPVDSRGNTLSATSVDIQGDYAYVSYHLHGAEFGGLIEVYDITDPSTPAIVSQYWSEDADFNDIEVDGNKLYVTGGANPDKTGADTPATFSVIDLKNGELPNAAPTFYSLPSFSGNCVHLAENGKLYIATGNTGGQFISADANNGSIISKRDALTAKYFDSEGNTIIGLQGGTVGLLSVFNENNGLNPVRTIPVGSIIPEDGKAVARLKNGLAYVCEGEAGLYVFDTNDASGTPLEIFNPQSGNTNGVDIDHGLVYVANGAGGLYVIDQNTFKVYGNYNYDGSANFVRAVDNYIFVANGTGGLKILMRDNP
;
A
#
# COMPACT_ATOMS: atom_id res chain seq x y z
N MET A 1 -84.10 -5.94 68.65
CA MET A 1 -82.82 -6.60 68.31
C MET A 1 -81.77 -5.49 68.27
N GLY A 2 -81.15 -5.07 69.38
CA GLY A 2 -80.11 -5.78 70.13
C GLY A 2 -78.84 -5.87 69.28
N ARG A 3 -77.63 -5.42 69.65
CA ARG A 3 -77.06 -4.78 70.84
C ARG A 3 -75.57 -4.53 70.47
N ASN A 4 -74.96 -3.38 70.85
CA ASN A 4 -73.53 -3.17 71.18
C ASN A 4 -72.43 -3.47 70.11
N GLN A 5 -71.27 -2.80 70.00
CA GLN A 5 -70.58 -1.72 70.72
C GLN A 5 -69.30 -1.30 69.92
N ILE A 6 -68.88 -0.03 70.06
CA ILE A 6 -67.49 0.47 70.33
C ILE A 6 -66.44 0.73 69.20
N LEU A 7 -66.12 2.04 69.13
CA LEU A 7 -64.86 2.81 68.94
C LEU A 7 -64.02 2.88 67.63
N ALA A 8 -63.64 4.14 67.37
CA ALA A 8 -62.67 4.76 66.43
C ALA A 8 -61.27 4.09 66.40
N LEU A 9 -60.41 4.20 65.37
CA LEU A 9 -59.77 5.41 64.81
C LEU A 9 -58.92 5.05 63.56
N ALA A 10 -58.79 6.01 62.63
CA ALA A 10 -57.71 6.26 61.65
C ALA A 10 -57.10 5.12 60.78
N SER A 11 -57.30 5.23 59.46
CA SER A 11 -56.19 5.23 58.48
C SER A 11 -56.66 5.69 57.10
N SER A 12 -56.03 6.79 56.66
CA SER A 12 -55.85 7.32 55.31
C SER A 12 -56.01 6.34 54.13
N PHE A 13 -56.77 6.77 53.11
CA PHE A 13 -56.49 6.40 51.71
C PHE A 13 -57.00 7.52 50.78
N LEU A 14 -56.10 8.42 50.40
CA LEU A 14 -56.28 9.36 49.30
C LEU A 14 -55.69 8.68 48.07
N LEU A 15 -56.53 8.23 47.13
CA LEU A 15 -56.04 7.75 45.83
C LEU A 15 -55.51 8.95 45.04
N LEU A 16 -54.18 9.13 45.00
CA LEU A 16 -53.52 9.87 43.94
C LEU A 16 -53.54 9.00 42.68
N LEU A 17 -54.27 9.44 41.66
CA LEU A 17 -54.01 9.07 40.27
C LEU A 17 -52.69 9.74 39.86
N ALA A 18 -51.57 9.04 40.08
CA ALA A 18 -50.31 9.36 39.43
C ALA A 18 -50.41 8.95 37.95
N GLY A 19 -50.95 9.84 37.12
CA GLY A 19 -50.64 9.82 35.71
C GLY A 19 -49.20 10.31 35.55
N CYS A 20 -48.26 9.39 35.34
CA CYS A 20 -46.96 9.75 34.80
C CYS A 20 -47.17 10.28 33.37
N ALA A 21 -47.39 11.58 33.22
CA ALA A 21 -46.98 12.24 31.99
C ALA A 21 -45.46 12.08 31.94
N LYS A 22 -44.95 11.31 30.96
CA LYS A 22 -43.54 11.46 30.56
C LYS A 22 -43.40 12.92 30.15
N ASP A 23 -42.59 13.69 30.88
CA ASP A 23 -42.12 14.97 30.40
C ASP A 23 -41.37 14.69 29.08
N ASN A 24 -42.00 14.98 27.95
CA ASN A 24 -41.36 15.02 26.63
C ASN A 24 -40.53 16.32 26.55
N THR A 25 -39.57 16.49 27.47
CA THR A 25 -38.53 17.51 27.33
C THR A 25 -37.49 16.99 26.35
N ILE A 26 -37.43 17.65 25.20
CA ILE A 26 -36.51 17.41 24.07
C ILE A 26 -35.06 17.36 24.57
N THR A 27 -34.31 16.30 24.25
CA THR A 27 -32.92 16.11 24.72
C THR A 27 -31.87 16.56 23.69
N ASN A 28 -31.88 17.85 23.35
CA ASN A 28 -30.67 18.46 22.77
C ASN A 28 -29.76 18.82 23.95
N GLU A 29 -28.92 17.87 24.37
CA GLU A 29 -28.11 17.99 25.58
C GLU A 29 -26.62 17.86 25.25
N PHE A 30 -25.86 18.87 25.67
CA PHE A 30 -24.41 18.77 25.76
C PHE A 30 -24.03 18.10 27.06
N THR A 31 -23.26 17.01 26.97
CA THR A 31 -22.75 16.31 28.15
C THR A 31 -21.23 16.40 28.18
N ALA A 32 -20.72 17.21 29.11
CA ALA A 32 -19.32 17.18 29.59
C ALA A 32 -19.27 17.12 31.12
N ASN A 33 -20.38 16.73 31.77
CA ASN A 33 -20.40 16.51 33.21
C ASN A 33 -19.61 15.23 33.52
N ALA A 34 -18.54 15.35 34.29
CA ALA A 34 -17.67 14.25 34.68
C ALA A 34 -18.41 13.03 35.27
N GLU A 35 -19.50 13.23 36.02
CA GLU A 35 -20.29 12.12 36.59
C GLU A 35 -21.08 11.37 35.52
N LYS A 36 -21.72 12.09 34.59
CA LYS A 36 -22.45 11.47 33.46
C LYS A 36 -21.48 10.77 32.51
N ILE A 37 -20.38 11.42 32.16
CA ILE A 37 -19.34 10.86 31.30
C ILE A 37 -18.69 9.63 31.93
N SER A 38 -18.37 9.68 33.24
CA SER A 38 -17.83 8.50 33.94
C SER A 38 -18.79 7.33 33.94
N LYS A 39 -20.11 7.59 34.01
CA LYS A 39 -21.13 6.55 33.92
C LYS A 39 -21.21 5.97 32.51
N GLU A 40 -21.26 6.81 31.46
CA GLU A 40 -21.26 6.37 30.06
C GLU A 40 -20.04 5.47 29.76
N ASN A 41 -18.85 5.89 30.20
CA ASN A 41 -17.63 5.08 30.05
C ASN A 41 -17.77 3.71 30.72
N ALA A 42 -18.27 3.66 31.96
CA ALA A 42 -18.43 2.42 32.71
C ALA A 42 -19.51 1.49 32.12
N ASP A 43 -20.58 2.07 31.57
CA ASP A 43 -21.73 1.31 31.07
C ASP A 43 -21.52 0.83 29.62
N ARG A 44 -20.74 1.55 28.79
CA ARG A 44 -20.63 1.28 27.34
C ARG A 44 -19.26 0.82 26.86
N ILE A 45 -18.17 1.13 27.55
CA ILE A 45 -16.83 0.73 27.11
C ILE A 45 -16.43 -0.56 27.79
N THR A 46 -16.30 -1.62 26.99
CA THR A 46 -15.66 -2.86 27.41
C THR A 46 -14.24 -2.89 26.88
N TYR A 47 -13.26 -2.73 27.76
CA TYR A 47 -11.86 -2.94 27.41
C TYR A 47 -11.60 -4.41 27.17
N VAL A 48 -10.97 -4.69 26.04
CA VAL A 48 -10.69 -6.03 25.55
C VAL A 48 -9.20 -6.13 25.24
N ASN A 49 -8.66 -7.34 25.30
CA ASN A 49 -7.29 -7.61 24.90
C ASN A 49 -7.30 -8.88 24.05
N GLU A 50 -8.16 -8.85 23.04
CA GLU A 50 -8.39 -9.99 22.16
C GLU A 50 -7.49 -9.85 20.94
N ARG A 51 -6.50 -10.73 20.86
CA ARG A 51 -5.64 -10.86 19.68
C ARG A 51 -6.45 -11.42 18.52
N ILE A 52 -6.41 -10.72 17.41
CA ILE A 52 -6.98 -11.09 16.13
C ILE A 52 -5.86 -11.71 15.30
N ASP A 53 -5.90 -13.04 15.14
CA ASP A 53 -4.98 -13.77 14.28
C ASP A 53 -5.50 -13.78 12.85
N LEU A 54 -4.78 -13.09 11.97
CA LEU A 54 -5.11 -13.00 10.56
C LEU A 54 -4.42 -14.14 9.78
N ALA A 55 -5.20 -15.13 9.33
CA ALA A 55 -4.69 -16.30 8.61
C ALA A 55 -4.44 -15.99 7.12
N GLY A 56 -3.16 -15.88 6.73
CA GLY A 56 -2.78 -15.54 5.35
C GLY A 56 -2.72 -16.73 4.38
N SER A 57 -3.26 -16.55 3.16
CA SER A 57 -2.97 -17.41 1.98
C SER A 57 -2.06 -16.67 1.00
N SER A 58 -0.84 -17.18 0.77
CA SER A 58 0.21 -16.56 -0.07
C SER A 58 0.04 -16.75 -1.57
N SER A 59 0.19 -15.66 -2.33
CA SER A 59 0.83 -15.66 -3.66
C SER A 59 1.60 -14.35 -3.85
N LEU A 60 2.91 -14.44 -4.10
CA LEU A 60 3.84 -13.33 -4.30
C LEU A 60 4.02 -13.07 -5.81
N LYS A 61 4.15 -11.79 -6.20
CA LYS A 61 4.48 -11.38 -7.58
C LYS A 61 5.93 -11.77 -7.93
N SER A 62 6.11 -12.32 -9.12
CA SER A 62 7.40 -12.71 -9.71
C SER A 62 8.11 -11.53 -10.38
N ALA A 63 9.44 -11.58 -10.45
CA ALA A 63 10.31 -10.60 -11.08
C ALA A 63 9.83 -10.16 -12.48
N GLU A 64 9.69 -8.85 -12.69
CA GLU A 64 9.39 -8.27 -14.01
C GLU A 64 10.65 -8.14 -14.86
N SER A 65 10.51 -8.43 -16.15
CA SER A 65 11.51 -8.20 -17.19
C SER A 65 11.58 -6.71 -17.52
N PRO A 66 12.75 -6.16 -17.91
CA PRO A 66 12.85 -4.78 -18.36
C PRO A 66 11.97 -4.57 -19.61
N GLU A 67 11.27 -3.43 -19.67
CA GLU A 67 10.29 -3.08 -20.72
C GLU A 67 10.91 -3.06 -22.15
N ASP A 68 12.23 -2.91 -22.27
CA ASP A 68 12.91 -2.64 -23.54
C ASP A 68 13.93 -3.72 -24.00
N TYR A 69 14.06 -4.86 -23.31
CA TYR A 69 15.00 -5.91 -23.73
C TYR A 69 14.30 -7.09 -24.41
N THR A 70 14.61 -7.33 -25.69
CA THR A 70 14.08 -8.49 -26.43
C THR A 70 14.98 -9.72 -26.23
N TYR A 71 14.49 -10.71 -25.47
CA TYR A 71 15.20 -11.99 -25.28
C TYR A 71 15.25 -12.83 -26.55
N THR A 72 16.29 -13.65 -26.67
CA THR A 72 16.37 -14.68 -27.70
C THR A 72 15.78 -15.97 -27.19
N SER A 73 14.57 -16.32 -27.61
CA SER A 73 13.87 -17.54 -27.22
C SER A 73 14.69 -18.83 -27.43
N ALA A 74 14.44 -19.84 -26.60
CA ALA A 74 14.93 -21.19 -26.83
C ALA A 74 14.45 -21.71 -28.19
N VAL A 75 15.29 -22.49 -28.87
CA VAL A 75 14.97 -23.02 -30.19
C VAL A 75 14.24 -24.35 -30.05
N ASP A 76 12.99 -24.41 -30.53
CA ASP A 76 12.26 -25.67 -30.67
C ASP A 76 12.89 -26.53 -31.78
N ILE A 77 13.73 -27.46 -31.37
CA ILE A 77 14.52 -28.30 -32.28
C ILE A 77 13.68 -29.27 -33.11
N TYR A 78 12.43 -29.53 -32.72
CA TYR A 78 11.54 -30.44 -33.44
C TYR A 78 10.83 -29.74 -34.61
N ASN A 79 10.61 -28.43 -34.47
CA ASN A 79 9.87 -27.63 -35.44
C ASN A 79 10.75 -26.64 -36.22
N THR A 80 12.05 -26.56 -35.90
CA THR A 80 13.01 -25.71 -36.60
C THR A 80 13.61 -26.43 -37.81
N VAL A 81 13.62 -25.78 -38.97
CA VAL A 81 14.36 -26.24 -40.15
C VAL A 81 15.81 -25.77 -40.02
N PHE A 82 16.75 -26.72 -40.01
CA PHE A 82 18.18 -26.44 -39.95
C PHE A 82 18.81 -26.48 -41.34
N ASP A 83 19.60 -25.46 -41.70
CA ASP A 83 20.37 -25.45 -42.94
C ASP A 83 21.45 -26.55 -42.94
N LYS A 84 22.01 -26.83 -41.76
CA LYS A 84 22.99 -27.90 -41.56
C LYS A 84 22.85 -28.56 -40.20
N ILE A 85 23.22 -29.83 -40.15
CA ILE A 85 23.36 -30.61 -38.92
C ILE A 85 24.80 -31.11 -38.86
N ILE A 86 25.48 -30.90 -37.73
CA ILE A 86 26.79 -31.49 -37.46
C ILE A 86 26.60 -32.99 -37.23
N ILE A 87 27.29 -33.83 -38.01
CA ILE A 87 27.09 -35.29 -38.04
C ILE A 87 28.18 -36.09 -37.31
N GLN A 88 29.27 -35.45 -36.89
CA GLN A 88 30.36 -36.11 -36.16
C GLN A 88 31.07 -35.13 -35.22
N SER A 89 31.62 -35.66 -34.12
CA SER A 89 32.47 -34.91 -33.19
C SER A 89 33.76 -34.44 -33.88
N SER A 90 34.29 -33.29 -33.48
CA SER A 90 35.45 -32.69 -34.15
C SER A 90 36.16 -31.65 -33.27
N THR A 91 37.47 -31.49 -33.50
CA THR A 91 38.32 -30.44 -32.92
C THR A 91 38.66 -29.33 -33.92
N ALA A 92 38.25 -29.47 -35.20
CA ALA A 92 38.48 -28.47 -36.23
C ALA A 92 37.65 -27.20 -36.00
N THR A 93 38.10 -26.06 -36.50
CA THR A 93 37.30 -24.82 -36.46
C THR A 93 36.04 -24.96 -37.31
N TYR A 94 34.90 -24.49 -36.79
CA TYR A 94 33.63 -24.47 -37.52
C TYR A 94 33.17 -23.04 -37.78
N THR A 95 32.69 -22.78 -39.00
CA THR A 95 32.10 -21.50 -39.39
C THR A 95 30.63 -21.67 -39.76
N VAL A 96 29.76 -20.97 -39.04
CA VAL A 96 28.36 -20.77 -39.43
C VAL A 96 28.30 -19.53 -40.30
N TYR A 97 27.85 -19.70 -41.56
CA TYR A 97 27.79 -18.59 -42.51
C TYR A 97 26.59 -17.68 -42.24
N SER A 98 26.60 -16.49 -42.86
CA SER A 98 25.55 -15.49 -42.67
C SER A 98 24.18 -16.05 -43.02
N GLY A 99 23.20 -15.82 -42.14
CA GLY A 99 21.83 -16.32 -42.26
C GLY A 99 21.64 -17.83 -42.04
N GLN A 100 22.70 -18.61 -41.80
CA GLN A 100 22.57 -20.06 -41.60
C GLN A 100 22.17 -20.42 -40.17
N THR A 101 21.24 -21.36 -40.02
CA THR A 101 20.92 -22.02 -38.76
C THR A 101 21.46 -23.44 -38.73
N VAL A 102 22.39 -23.74 -37.80
CA VAL A 102 23.12 -25.01 -37.72
C VAL A 102 22.83 -25.71 -36.39
N LEU A 103 22.58 -27.02 -36.42
CA LEU A 103 22.38 -27.85 -35.23
C LEU A 103 23.63 -28.65 -34.86
N LEU A 104 24.05 -28.57 -33.59
CA LEU A 104 24.89 -29.56 -32.92
C LEU A 104 23.98 -30.52 -32.12
N PRO A 105 23.68 -31.73 -32.63
CA PRO A 105 22.70 -32.62 -32.02
C PRO A 105 23.23 -33.31 -30.75
N LYS A 106 22.28 -33.85 -29.97
CA LYS A 106 22.57 -34.62 -28.75
C LYS A 106 23.54 -35.77 -29.02
N GLY A 107 24.50 -35.97 -28.12
CA GLY A 107 25.47 -37.07 -28.18
C GLY A 107 26.75 -36.77 -28.99
N LEU A 108 26.83 -35.60 -29.64
CA LEU A 108 28.06 -35.14 -30.28
C LEU A 108 28.77 -34.09 -29.45
N THR A 109 30.10 -34.09 -29.53
CA THR A 109 30.97 -33.10 -28.88
C THR A 109 31.77 -32.33 -29.92
N TYR A 110 31.75 -31.00 -29.86
CA TYR A 110 32.52 -30.16 -30.76
C TYR A 110 33.49 -29.27 -29.98
N GLU A 111 34.80 -29.48 -30.15
CA GLU A 111 35.87 -28.85 -29.33
C GLU A 111 36.60 -27.70 -30.04
N GLY A 112 36.40 -27.56 -31.36
CA GLY A 112 37.07 -26.51 -32.12
C GLY A 112 36.51 -25.11 -31.87
N ASN A 113 37.25 -24.08 -32.32
CA ASN A 113 36.78 -22.70 -32.31
C ASN A 113 35.53 -22.54 -33.20
N ILE A 114 34.60 -21.69 -32.77
CA ILE A 114 33.38 -21.39 -33.53
C ILE A 114 33.42 -19.94 -34.01
N THR A 115 33.16 -19.75 -35.29
CA THR A 115 32.87 -18.44 -35.89
C THR A 115 31.43 -18.43 -36.37
N VAL A 116 30.59 -17.53 -35.83
CA VAL A 116 29.21 -17.35 -36.28
C VAL A 116 29.10 -15.98 -36.94
N ASN A 117 28.91 -15.98 -38.26
CA ASN A 117 28.80 -14.73 -39.03
C ASN A 117 27.43 -14.08 -38.83
N ASP A 118 27.30 -12.84 -39.30
CA ASP A 118 26.09 -12.01 -39.17
C ASP A 118 24.80 -12.73 -39.56
N GLY A 119 23.80 -12.69 -38.68
CA GLY A 119 22.52 -13.41 -38.85
C GLY A 119 22.61 -14.94 -38.80
N GLY A 120 23.79 -15.52 -38.61
CA GLY A 120 23.98 -16.96 -38.40
C GLY A 120 23.63 -17.38 -36.97
N MET A 121 23.16 -18.63 -36.80
CA MET A 121 22.79 -19.21 -35.53
C MET A 121 23.33 -20.64 -35.37
N LEU A 122 24.08 -20.91 -34.31
CA LEU A 122 24.45 -22.27 -33.88
C LEU A 122 23.57 -22.71 -32.72
N VAL A 123 22.77 -23.75 -32.90
CA VAL A 123 21.91 -24.34 -31.87
C VAL A 123 22.59 -25.59 -31.31
N VAL A 124 22.82 -25.63 -29.99
CA VAL A 124 23.56 -26.69 -29.30
C VAL A 124 22.63 -27.51 -28.42
N VAL A 125 22.45 -28.78 -28.78
CA VAL A 125 21.76 -29.83 -28.00
C VAL A 125 22.77 -30.90 -27.54
N GLY A 126 23.91 -31.01 -28.22
CA GLY A 126 25.06 -31.81 -27.80
C GLY A 126 25.96 -31.09 -26.79
N ASN A 127 27.26 -31.33 -26.90
CA ASN A 127 28.29 -30.70 -26.06
C ASN A 127 29.19 -29.78 -26.91
N LEU A 128 29.17 -28.49 -26.64
CA LEU A 128 30.12 -27.54 -27.21
C LEU A 128 31.30 -27.39 -26.24
N ALA A 129 32.44 -27.97 -26.60
CA ALA A 129 33.61 -28.10 -25.73
C ALA A 129 34.83 -27.26 -26.17
N GLY A 130 34.58 -26.12 -26.83
CA GLY A 130 35.61 -25.20 -27.36
C GLY A 130 35.75 -23.90 -26.56
N SER A 131 36.86 -23.16 -26.76
CA SER A 131 37.24 -22.03 -25.89
C SER A 131 36.97 -20.63 -26.44
N THR A 132 36.85 -20.47 -27.77
CA THR A 132 36.69 -19.16 -28.41
C THR A 132 35.46 -19.12 -29.33
N LEU A 133 34.53 -18.22 -29.01
CA LEU A 133 33.37 -17.88 -29.84
C LEU A 133 33.59 -16.50 -30.46
N SER A 134 33.43 -16.41 -31.77
CA SER A 134 33.74 -15.21 -32.55
C SER A 134 32.74 -14.95 -33.67
N GLY A 135 32.80 -13.75 -34.26
CA GLY A 135 31.86 -13.30 -35.29
C GLY A 135 30.79 -12.38 -34.72
N THR A 136 29.66 -12.27 -35.40
CA THR A 136 28.55 -11.34 -35.07
C THR A 136 27.18 -12.02 -34.98
N GLY A 137 27.13 -13.35 -35.06
CA GLY A 137 25.89 -14.13 -34.94
C GLY A 137 25.66 -14.69 -33.53
N THR A 138 24.73 -15.63 -33.44
CA THR A 138 24.22 -16.16 -32.16
C THR A 138 24.58 -17.62 -31.96
N VAL A 139 25.01 -17.98 -30.75
CA VAL A 139 25.11 -19.37 -30.28
C VAL A 139 24.03 -19.58 -29.23
N VAL A 140 23.17 -20.57 -29.39
CA VAL A 140 22.11 -20.92 -28.44
C VAL A 140 22.41 -22.30 -27.84
N ILE A 141 22.71 -22.35 -26.54
CA ILE A 141 22.74 -23.59 -25.77
C ILE A 141 21.31 -23.90 -25.35
N ASN A 142 20.72 -24.93 -25.94
CA ASN A 142 19.35 -25.36 -25.62
C ASN A 142 19.30 -26.03 -24.23
N PRO A 143 18.12 -26.24 -23.62
CA PRO A 143 17.99 -26.78 -22.26
C PRO A 143 18.73 -28.09 -21.96
N THR A 144 18.96 -28.92 -22.99
CA THR A 144 19.69 -30.20 -22.86
C THR A 144 21.12 -30.15 -23.40
N GLY A 145 21.51 -29.02 -23.98
CA GLY A 145 22.86 -28.77 -24.45
C GLY A 145 23.80 -28.42 -23.30
N VAL A 146 25.08 -28.72 -23.51
CA VAL A 146 26.13 -28.45 -22.53
C VAL A 146 27.24 -27.64 -23.19
N PHE A 147 27.82 -26.70 -22.46
CA PHE A 147 29.07 -26.04 -22.84
C PHE A 147 30.18 -26.46 -21.87
N SER A 148 31.15 -27.24 -22.36
CA SER A 148 32.22 -27.81 -21.54
C SER A 148 33.58 -27.24 -21.93
N ALA A 149 33.96 -26.08 -21.40
CA ALA A 149 35.22 -25.45 -21.76
C ALA A 149 36.10 -25.15 -20.55
N LYS A 150 37.42 -25.17 -20.76
CA LYS A 150 38.35 -24.65 -19.77
C LYS A 150 38.17 -23.14 -19.59
N TYR A 151 38.03 -22.39 -20.68
CA TYR A 151 37.78 -20.95 -20.68
C TYR A 151 36.61 -20.63 -21.59
N LEU A 152 35.84 -19.59 -21.27
CA LEU A 152 34.91 -18.97 -22.20
C LEU A 152 35.53 -17.65 -22.70
N THR A 153 35.74 -17.52 -24.00
CA THR A 153 36.09 -16.24 -24.62
C THR A 153 35.01 -15.85 -25.63
N LEU A 154 34.29 -14.75 -25.34
CA LEU A 154 33.36 -14.13 -26.27
C LEU A 154 34.01 -12.90 -26.90
N ASN A 155 34.25 -12.93 -28.20
CA ASN A 155 34.74 -11.76 -28.92
C ASN A 155 33.63 -10.73 -29.14
N SER A 156 34.00 -9.49 -29.49
CA SER A 156 33.01 -8.46 -29.79
C SER A 156 32.07 -8.87 -30.93
N GLY A 157 30.79 -8.60 -30.76
CA GLY A 157 29.72 -8.88 -31.73
C GLY A 157 29.00 -10.22 -31.55
N VAL A 158 29.62 -11.24 -30.93
CA VAL A 158 28.97 -12.55 -30.76
C VAL A 158 27.97 -12.52 -29.60
N LYS A 159 26.83 -13.21 -29.77
CA LYS A 159 25.84 -13.43 -28.69
C LYS A 159 25.83 -14.91 -28.31
N LEU A 160 26.07 -15.22 -27.03
CA LEU A 160 25.87 -16.54 -26.44
C LEU A 160 24.61 -16.52 -25.59
N VAL A 161 23.63 -17.35 -25.93
CA VAL A 161 22.35 -17.51 -25.23
C VAL A 161 22.34 -18.87 -24.56
N ASN A 162 22.13 -18.93 -23.26
CA ASN A 162 22.12 -20.16 -22.49
C ASN A 162 20.75 -20.46 -21.89
N TYR A 163 20.21 -21.64 -22.21
CA TYR A 163 19.05 -22.24 -21.54
C TYR A 163 19.40 -23.53 -20.77
N GLY A 164 20.63 -24.02 -20.92
CA GLY A 164 21.09 -25.27 -20.30
C GLY A 164 21.81 -25.06 -18.98
N GLU A 165 22.31 -26.16 -18.43
CA GLU A 165 23.11 -26.19 -17.20
C GLU A 165 24.54 -26.64 -17.50
N TRP A 166 25.54 -25.81 -17.19
CA TRP A 166 26.94 -26.13 -17.45
C TRP A 166 27.92 -25.29 -16.62
N SER A 167 29.20 -25.67 -16.67
CA SER A 167 30.28 -24.97 -15.96
C SER A 167 31.54 -24.91 -16.80
N ALA A 168 32.28 -23.80 -16.70
CA ALA A 168 33.65 -23.73 -17.21
C ALA A 168 34.67 -23.83 -16.07
N GLU A 169 35.80 -24.50 -16.30
CA GLU A 169 36.81 -24.74 -15.26
C GLU A 169 37.56 -23.48 -14.82
N LYS A 170 37.63 -22.48 -15.69
CA LYS A 170 38.38 -21.23 -15.50
C LYS A 170 37.53 -20.03 -15.89
N ASN A 171 38.18 -19.00 -16.43
CA ASN A 171 37.63 -17.67 -16.51
C ASN A 171 36.74 -17.49 -17.75
N ALA A 172 35.71 -16.66 -17.60
CA ALA A 172 34.98 -16.05 -18.71
C ALA A 172 35.58 -14.69 -19.07
N ASN A 173 35.95 -14.47 -20.33
CA ASN A 173 36.39 -13.17 -20.85
C ASN A 173 35.40 -12.71 -21.92
N LEU A 174 34.64 -11.66 -21.61
CA LEU A 174 33.47 -11.26 -22.39
C LEU A 174 33.72 -9.91 -23.07
N ASN A 175 33.65 -9.88 -24.40
CA ASN A 175 33.58 -8.65 -25.21
C ASN A 175 32.29 -8.58 -26.04
N GLY A 176 31.46 -9.64 -26.00
CA GLY A 176 30.16 -9.75 -26.64
C GLY A 176 29.04 -9.90 -25.61
N ILE A 177 27.90 -10.46 -26.03
CA ILE A 177 26.70 -10.60 -25.18
C ILE A 177 26.63 -12.02 -24.61
N LEU A 178 26.52 -12.14 -23.29
CA LEU A 178 26.14 -13.38 -22.60
C LEU A 178 24.72 -13.21 -22.07
N GLU A 179 23.76 -13.93 -22.65
CA GLU A 179 22.37 -13.98 -22.20
C GLU A 179 22.13 -15.33 -21.52
N ASN A 180 21.92 -15.34 -20.20
CA ASN A 180 21.75 -16.55 -19.41
C ASN A 180 20.34 -16.68 -18.83
N HIS A 181 19.63 -17.71 -19.27
CA HIS A 181 18.34 -18.16 -18.73
C HIS A 181 18.45 -19.48 -17.95
N GLY A 182 19.56 -20.21 -18.11
CA GLY A 182 19.84 -21.47 -17.42
C GLY A 182 20.73 -21.30 -16.18
N VAL A 183 21.52 -22.33 -15.86
CA VAL A 183 22.45 -22.32 -14.72
C VAL A 183 23.88 -22.43 -15.23
N VAL A 184 24.71 -21.45 -14.91
CA VAL A 184 26.12 -21.42 -15.34
C VAL A 184 27.07 -21.08 -14.21
N SER A 185 28.24 -21.72 -14.20
CA SER A 185 29.33 -21.36 -13.29
C SER A 185 30.70 -21.20 -13.97
N PHE A 186 31.52 -20.32 -13.39
CA PHE A 186 32.88 -20.03 -13.83
C PHE A 186 33.83 -19.89 -12.61
N ASP A 187 35.14 -19.92 -12.85
CA ASP A 187 36.10 -19.57 -11.79
C ASP A 187 36.04 -18.06 -11.51
N ALA A 188 36.40 -17.25 -12.49
CA ALA A 188 36.31 -15.79 -12.47
C ALA A 188 35.65 -15.26 -13.75
N MET A 189 35.24 -13.99 -13.76
CA MET A 189 34.69 -13.35 -14.96
C MET A 189 35.31 -11.96 -15.17
N ASN A 190 35.76 -11.70 -16.40
CA ASN A 190 36.15 -10.38 -16.89
C ASN A 190 35.13 -9.94 -17.95
N ASN A 191 34.19 -9.08 -17.56
CA ASN A 191 33.30 -8.41 -18.50
C ASN A 191 33.99 -7.13 -18.99
N ASN A 192 34.48 -7.14 -20.23
CA ASN A 192 35.22 -6.00 -20.79
C ASN A 192 34.26 -4.87 -21.19
N SER A 193 34.79 -3.73 -21.64
CA SER A 193 33.99 -2.52 -21.91
C SER A 193 32.91 -2.69 -22.97
N SER A 194 33.07 -3.64 -23.89
CA SER A 194 32.06 -3.98 -24.91
C SER A 194 31.17 -5.16 -24.51
N GLY A 195 31.44 -5.77 -23.35
CA GLY A 195 30.72 -6.93 -22.87
C GLY A 195 29.40 -6.54 -22.19
N HIS A 196 28.38 -7.37 -22.43
CA HIS A 196 27.06 -7.22 -21.85
C HIS A 196 26.59 -8.56 -21.31
N VAL A 197 26.30 -8.63 -20.02
CA VAL A 197 25.75 -9.82 -19.38
C VAL A 197 24.29 -9.55 -19.06
N VAL A 198 23.40 -10.41 -19.55
CA VAL A 198 21.97 -10.41 -19.21
C VAL A 198 21.66 -11.73 -18.55
N ASN A 199 21.18 -11.69 -17.31
CA ASN A 199 20.92 -12.91 -16.54
C ASN A 199 19.50 -12.92 -16.00
N THR A 200 18.69 -13.89 -16.42
CA THR A 200 17.39 -14.24 -15.84
C THR A 200 17.45 -15.57 -15.10
N GLY A 201 18.48 -16.38 -15.35
CA GLY A 201 18.77 -17.64 -14.66
C GLY A 201 19.73 -17.46 -13.49
N LYS A 202 20.67 -18.40 -13.34
CA LYS A 202 21.68 -18.39 -12.26
C LYS A 202 23.11 -18.36 -12.80
N ILE A 203 23.92 -17.41 -12.35
CA ILE A 203 25.37 -17.33 -12.56
C ILE A 203 26.08 -17.50 -11.22
N THR A 204 27.11 -18.33 -11.15
CA THR A 204 27.95 -18.49 -9.95
C THR A 204 29.45 -18.44 -10.28
N LEU A 205 30.22 -17.63 -9.55
CA LEU A 205 31.66 -17.48 -9.68
C LEU A 205 32.37 -17.92 -8.40
N SER A 206 33.41 -18.74 -8.49
CA SER A 206 34.22 -19.14 -7.31
C SER A 206 35.28 -18.12 -6.90
N ALA A 207 35.58 -17.15 -7.76
CA ALA A 207 36.56 -16.09 -7.57
C ALA A 207 36.00 -14.73 -8.06
N ASP A 208 36.89 -13.82 -8.44
CA ASP A 208 36.57 -12.41 -8.68
C ASP A 208 35.74 -12.15 -9.95
N LEU A 209 34.97 -11.06 -9.90
CA LEU A 209 34.27 -10.48 -11.04
C LEU A 209 34.84 -9.10 -11.33
N ASN A 210 35.42 -8.91 -12.51
CA ASN A 210 35.85 -7.60 -13.00
C ASN A 210 34.87 -7.13 -14.07
N ASN A 211 34.12 -6.05 -13.79
CA ASN A 211 33.19 -5.46 -14.74
C ASN A 211 33.68 -4.11 -15.24
N ASN A 212 33.82 -4.00 -16.56
CA ASN A 212 34.08 -2.77 -17.31
C ASN A 212 32.93 -2.44 -18.28
N GLY A 213 31.96 -3.34 -18.44
CA GLY A 213 30.80 -3.20 -19.33
C GLY A 213 29.49 -3.09 -18.56
N VAL A 214 28.45 -3.74 -19.07
CA VAL A 214 27.10 -3.74 -18.48
C VAL A 214 26.72 -5.13 -17.98
N ILE A 215 26.14 -5.19 -16.78
CA ILE A 215 25.51 -6.39 -16.23
C ILE A 215 24.07 -6.05 -15.88
N ASP A 216 23.11 -6.72 -16.52
CA ASP A 216 21.69 -6.70 -16.18
C ASP A 216 21.31 -8.04 -15.54
N ASN A 217 21.00 -8.01 -14.24
CA ASN A 217 20.68 -9.18 -13.46
C ASN A 217 19.22 -9.18 -13.00
N PHE A 218 18.41 -10.03 -13.62
CA PHE A 218 17.01 -10.32 -13.31
C PHE A 218 16.82 -11.68 -12.63
N GLY A 219 17.90 -12.47 -12.49
CA GLY A 219 17.92 -13.74 -11.77
C GLY A 219 18.88 -13.72 -10.58
N THR A 220 19.64 -14.80 -10.40
CA THR A 220 20.60 -14.93 -9.30
C THR A 220 22.05 -14.84 -9.82
N PHE A 221 22.83 -13.89 -9.31
CA PHE A 221 24.26 -13.77 -9.60
C PHE A 221 25.06 -13.81 -8.30
N ILE A 222 25.92 -14.83 -8.14
CA ILE A 222 26.73 -14.99 -6.93
C ILE A 222 28.20 -15.05 -7.30
N THR A 223 29.04 -14.26 -6.63
CA THR A 223 30.50 -14.36 -6.71
C THR A 223 31.11 -14.54 -5.32
N ALA A 224 31.91 -15.58 -5.15
CA ALA A 224 32.62 -15.82 -3.90
C ALA A 224 33.83 -14.87 -3.71
N GLY A 225 34.26 -14.18 -4.76
CA GLY A 225 35.37 -13.23 -4.74
C GLY A 225 34.95 -11.78 -4.62
N THR A 226 35.85 -10.90 -5.03
CA THR A 226 35.63 -9.45 -5.10
C THR A 226 34.95 -9.09 -6.41
N PHE A 227 33.87 -8.32 -6.31
CA PHE A 227 33.26 -7.63 -7.44
C PHE A 227 33.90 -6.24 -7.62
N ASN A 228 34.68 -6.07 -8.68
CA ASN A 228 35.26 -4.80 -9.10
C ASN A 228 34.37 -4.19 -10.19
N LEU A 229 33.57 -3.19 -9.83
CA LEU A 229 32.78 -2.40 -10.77
C LEU A 229 33.61 -1.15 -11.16
N ASN A 230 34.22 -1.18 -12.34
CA ASN A 230 35.13 -0.13 -12.79
C ASN A 230 34.40 1.15 -13.25
N SER A 231 35.15 2.24 -13.42
CA SER A 231 34.61 3.52 -13.91
C SER A 231 33.98 3.35 -15.29
N GLY A 232 32.76 3.87 -15.47
CA GLY A 232 32.00 3.76 -16.72
C GLY A 232 31.25 2.44 -16.91
N ALA A 233 31.38 1.49 -15.98
CA ALA A 233 30.64 0.23 -15.98
C ALA A 233 29.33 0.35 -15.19
N ASN A 234 28.35 -0.48 -15.53
CA ASN A 234 27.04 -0.52 -14.89
C ASN A 234 26.74 -1.92 -14.32
N LEU A 235 26.13 -1.93 -13.14
CA LEU A 235 25.37 -3.07 -12.62
C LEU A 235 23.91 -2.63 -12.44
N ASN A 236 23.01 -3.28 -13.18
CA ASN A 236 21.57 -3.15 -12.99
C ASN A 236 21.06 -4.46 -12.37
N ASN A 237 20.84 -4.45 -11.06
CA ASN A 237 20.38 -5.61 -10.31
C ASN A 237 18.89 -5.49 -9.98
N ALA A 238 18.05 -6.23 -10.67
CA ALA A 238 16.62 -6.30 -10.42
C ALA A 238 16.20 -7.47 -9.53
N CYS A 239 17.09 -8.46 -9.33
CA CYS A 239 16.82 -9.60 -8.46
C CYS A 239 17.96 -9.82 -7.46
N HIS A 240 18.59 -11.00 -7.40
CA HIS A 240 19.58 -11.32 -6.36
C HIS A 240 21.00 -11.23 -6.89
N PHE A 241 21.79 -10.29 -6.37
CA PHE A 241 23.24 -10.20 -6.58
C PHE A 241 23.99 -10.35 -5.25
N GLU A 242 24.94 -11.28 -5.17
CA GLU A 242 25.75 -11.53 -3.97
C GLU A 242 27.25 -11.57 -4.26
N THR A 243 28.05 -10.91 -3.41
CA THR A 243 29.51 -10.91 -3.49
C THR A 243 30.20 -10.95 -2.13
N ALA A 244 31.45 -11.43 -2.07
CA ALA A 244 32.23 -11.35 -0.83
C ALA A 244 32.67 -9.91 -0.50
N LYS A 245 33.08 -9.14 -1.51
CA LYS A 245 33.49 -7.73 -1.38
C LYS A 245 33.10 -6.99 -2.65
N MET A 246 32.71 -5.73 -2.53
CA MET A 246 32.39 -4.88 -3.69
C MET A 246 33.23 -3.61 -3.67
N GLN A 247 33.90 -3.33 -4.79
CA GLN A 247 34.64 -2.11 -5.07
C GLN A 247 33.91 -1.35 -6.19
N ALA A 248 33.03 -0.42 -5.80
CA ALA A 248 32.20 0.33 -6.74
C ALA A 248 32.88 1.64 -7.16
N ASN A 249 33.18 1.74 -8.46
CA ASN A 249 33.67 2.94 -9.13
C ASN A 249 32.74 3.39 -10.28
N GLY A 250 31.78 2.54 -10.67
CA GLY A 250 30.76 2.81 -11.68
C GLY A 250 29.38 3.09 -11.09
N LEU A 251 28.34 2.91 -11.89
CA LEU A 251 26.94 3.05 -11.47
C LEU A 251 26.37 1.70 -11.06
N THR A 252 25.77 1.64 -9.87
CA THR A 252 24.95 0.49 -9.46
C THR A 252 23.51 0.95 -9.34
N HIS A 253 22.60 0.29 -10.04
CA HIS A 253 21.17 0.41 -9.84
C HIS A 253 20.68 -0.92 -9.27
N SER A 254 20.16 -0.92 -8.04
CA SER A 254 19.58 -2.12 -7.43
C SER A 254 18.11 -1.90 -7.10
N THR A 255 17.22 -2.62 -7.78
CA THR A 255 15.79 -2.73 -7.43
C THR A 255 15.47 -4.05 -6.72
N GLY A 256 16.41 -5.00 -6.69
CA GLY A 256 16.29 -6.27 -5.95
C GLY A 256 17.17 -6.35 -4.69
N PHE A 257 17.72 -7.54 -4.42
CA PHE A 257 18.63 -7.82 -3.31
C PHE A 257 20.09 -7.73 -3.71
N LEU A 258 20.84 -6.82 -3.07
CA LEU A 258 22.29 -6.70 -3.17
C LEU A 258 22.94 -7.12 -1.85
N LYS A 259 23.65 -8.24 -1.84
CA LYS A 259 24.36 -8.74 -0.65
C LYS A 259 25.87 -8.65 -0.81
N VAL A 260 26.53 -8.00 0.14
CA VAL A 260 27.98 -7.85 0.22
C VAL A 260 28.47 -8.39 1.56
N ASN A 261 29.01 -9.61 1.55
CA ASN A 261 29.28 -10.35 2.78
C ASN A 261 30.27 -9.63 3.72
N ASN A 262 31.34 -9.02 3.18
CA ASN A 262 32.39 -8.39 3.98
C ASN A 262 32.42 -6.87 3.88
N GLN A 263 32.82 -6.31 2.73
CA GLN A 263 33.02 -4.86 2.58
C GLN A 263 32.43 -4.34 1.28
N LEU A 264 31.54 -3.36 1.39
CA LEU A 264 31.03 -2.54 0.30
C LEU A 264 31.76 -1.20 0.31
N THR A 265 32.58 -0.95 -0.71
CA THR A 265 33.25 0.33 -0.92
C THR A 265 32.59 1.07 -2.07
N ILE A 266 32.07 2.27 -1.80
CA ILE A 266 31.48 3.15 -2.82
C ILE A 266 32.42 4.34 -2.99
N ASN A 267 33.19 4.37 -4.08
CA ASN A 267 34.21 5.39 -4.32
C ASN A 267 33.58 6.73 -4.73
N GLY A 268 34.35 7.83 -4.65
CA GLY A 268 33.82 9.20 -4.77
C GLY A 268 33.06 9.53 -6.07
N GLY A 269 33.39 8.87 -7.18
CA GLY A 269 32.67 9.01 -8.46
C GLY A 269 31.50 8.02 -8.65
N SER A 270 31.27 7.11 -7.70
CA SER A 270 30.28 6.05 -7.79
C SER A 270 28.97 6.45 -7.12
N ILE A 271 27.87 5.94 -7.68
CA ILE A 271 26.52 6.09 -7.15
C ILE A 271 25.90 4.70 -7.04
N LEU A 272 25.35 4.39 -5.86
CA LEU A 272 24.45 3.27 -5.64
C LEU A 272 23.03 3.81 -5.59
N MET A 273 22.25 3.56 -6.65
CA MET A 273 20.84 3.88 -6.76
C MET A 273 20.01 2.70 -6.26
N LEU A 274 19.07 2.96 -5.36
CA LEU A 274 18.21 1.97 -4.75
C LEU A 274 16.75 2.23 -5.15
N GLY A 275 16.09 1.21 -5.68
CA GLY A 275 14.65 1.24 -5.98
C GLY A 275 13.79 0.98 -4.74
N SER A 276 12.50 1.28 -4.84
CA SER A 276 11.50 0.95 -3.81
C SER A 276 11.55 -0.53 -3.43
N HIS A 277 11.51 -0.83 -2.12
CA HIS A 277 11.56 -2.18 -1.53
C HIS A 277 12.82 -3.02 -1.86
N SER A 278 13.83 -2.42 -2.49
CA SER A 278 15.14 -3.06 -2.67
C SER A 278 15.86 -3.20 -1.33
N VAL A 279 16.72 -4.20 -1.22
CA VAL A 279 17.47 -4.47 0.01
C VAL A 279 18.95 -4.57 -0.29
N THR A 280 19.76 -3.76 0.40
CA THR A 280 21.22 -3.87 0.41
C THR A 280 21.69 -4.39 1.77
N ASP A 281 22.24 -5.61 1.83
CA ASP A 281 22.85 -6.19 3.04
C ASP A 281 24.38 -6.14 2.91
N ALA A 282 25.04 -5.34 3.75
CA ALA A 282 26.48 -5.19 3.75
C ALA A 282 27.11 -5.47 5.12
N GLY A 283 28.28 -6.11 5.11
CA GLY A 283 29.10 -6.25 6.31
C GLY A 283 29.58 -4.90 6.84
N THR A 284 30.56 -4.32 6.15
CA THR A 284 31.08 -2.96 6.39
C THR A 284 30.81 -2.09 5.18
N ILE A 285 30.36 -0.85 5.41
CA ILE A 285 30.22 0.15 4.34
C ILE A 285 31.33 1.19 4.50
N SER A 286 32.09 1.41 3.42
CA SER A 286 33.06 2.49 3.26
C SER A 286 32.57 3.44 2.16
N LEU A 287 31.95 4.55 2.57
CA LEU A 287 31.23 5.46 1.68
C LEU A 287 32.04 6.72 1.37
N ASN A 288 32.46 6.86 0.12
CA ASN A 288 33.10 8.06 -0.43
C ASN A 288 32.23 8.75 -1.49
N GLY A 289 31.35 7.99 -2.16
CA GLY A 289 30.42 8.47 -3.18
C GLY A 289 29.02 8.71 -2.64
N LYS A 290 28.01 8.28 -3.39
CA LYS A 290 26.59 8.50 -3.05
C LYS A 290 25.79 7.20 -2.98
N ILE A 291 24.86 7.15 -2.04
CA ILE A 291 23.74 6.21 -2.03
C ILE A 291 22.46 7.03 -2.21
N SER A 292 21.60 6.65 -3.15
CA SER A 292 20.41 7.42 -3.49
C SER A 292 19.20 6.52 -3.67
N GLY A 293 18.19 6.70 -2.83
CA GLY A 293 16.87 6.08 -2.97
C GLY A 293 15.96 6.89 -3.89
N THR A 294 14.83 6.31 -4.28
CA THR A 294 13.75 7.00 -5.01
C THR A 294 12.96 7.93 -4.07
N ASN A 295 11.99 8.66 -4.64
CA ASN A 295 11.03 9.45 -3.87
C ASN A 295 9.70 8.71 -3.62
N ASP A 296 9.52 7.54 -4.26
CA ASP A 296 8.25 6.81 -4.26
C ASP A 296 8.05 6.08 -2.92
N ASP A 297 8.93 5.13 -2.58
CA ASP A 297 8.90 4.38 -1.32
C ASP A 297 10.31 4.05 -0.81
N TYR A 298 10.43 3.49 0.39
CA TYR A 298 11.70 3.20 1.05
C TYR A 298 12.45 2.03 0.40
N ALA A 299 13.78 2.20 0.28
CA ALA A 299 14.74 1.11 0.13
C ALA A 299 15.37 0.76 1.48
N GLY A 300 15.86 -0.46 1.66
CA GLY A 300 16.45 -0.94 2.91
C GLY A 300 17.95 -1.13 2.84
N ILE A 301 18.67 -0.69 3.88
CA ILE A 301 20.09 -0.96 4.05
C ILE A 301 20.32 -1.66 5.39
N ILE A 302 20.93 -2.85 5.36
CA ILE A 302 21.38 -3.57 6.54
C ILE A 302 22.90 -3.41 6.64
N ILE A 303 23.38 -2.91 7.78
CA ILE A 303 24.80 -2.78 8.09
C ILE A 303 25.10 -3.71 9.26
N ARG A 304 25.92 -4.75 9.03
CA ARG A 304 26.17 -5.79 10.03
C ARG A 304 27.35 -5.50 10.97
N ASN A 305 28.38 -4.78 10.51
CA ASN A 305 29.64 -4.65 11.24
C ASN A 305 30.03 -3.19 11.52
N SER A 306 30.26 -2.37 10.49
CA SER A 306 30.71 -0.99 10.69
C SER A 306 30.37 -0.08 9.50
N PHE A 307 30.22 1.21 9.78
CA PHE A 307 30.03 2.24 8.77
C PHE A 307 31.12 3.30 8.88
N GLN A 308 31.70 3.68 7.74
CA GLN A 308 32.64 4.79 7.63
C GLN A 308 32.32 5.63 6.40
N SER A 309 32.48 6.94 6.51
CA SER A 309 32.29 7.87 5.39
C SER A 309 33.38 8.93 5.32
N ASN A 310 33.61 9.46 4.12
CA ASN A 310 34.47 10.62 3.89
C ASN A 310 33.65 11.90 3.68
N TRP A 311 34.27 13.06 3.88
CA TRP A 311 33.64 14.36 3.64
C TRP A 311 33.14 14.46 2.19
N GLY A 312 31.87 14.85 2.00
CA GLY A 312 31.21 14.88 0.70
C GLY A 312 30.40 13.64 0.33
N ALA A 313 30.48 12.56 1.11
CA ALA A 313 29.60 11.40 0.97
C ALA A 313 28.13 11.75 1.26
N ARG A 314 27.19 11.12 0.55
CA ARG A 314 25.75 11.39 0.74
C ARG A 314 24.91 10.11 0.72
N ILE A 315 23.92 10.04 1.60
CA ILE A 315 22.82 9.07 1.58
C ILE A 315 21.54 9.90 1.49
N THR A 316 20.82 9.82 0.36
CA THR A 316 19.65 10.67 0.08
C THR A 316 18.49 9.87 -0.50
N GLY A 317 17.27 10.43 -0.48
CA GLY A 317 16.05 9.73 -0.90
C GLY A 317 15.44 8.91 0.24
N LYS A 318 14.33 8.23 -0.03
CA LYS A 318 13.67 7.36 0.97
C LYS A 318 14.50 6.09 1.18
N ILE A 319 15.24 6.06 2.28
CA ILE A 319 16.10 4.92 2.66
C ILE A 319 15.91 4.67 4.15
N ASP A 320 15.56 3.43 4.50
CA ASP A 320 15.60 2.97 5.89
C ASP A 320 16.92 2.24 6.14
N ILE A 321 17.57 2.53 7.27
CA ILE A 321 18.83 1.91 7.67
C ILE A 321 18.65 1.09 8.94
N ARG A 322 19.06 -0.18 8.87
CA ARG A 322 19.22 -1.09 10.01
C ARG A 322 20.70 -1.24 10.32
N TYR A 323 21.13 -0.48 11.32
CA TYR A 323 22.45 -0.56 11.93
C TYR A 323 22.27 -0.50 13.45
N ASP A 324 23.01 -1.34 14.17
CA ASP A 324 22.89 -1.43 15.63
C ASP A 324 23.74 -0.39 16.37
N ASP A 325 24.68 0.26 15.69
CA ASP A 325 25.42 1.42 16.20
C ASP A 325 24.95 2.72 15.52
N GLU A 326 25.54 3.84 15.95
CA GLU A 326 25.31 5.16 15.36
C GLU A 326 26.16 5.37 14.09
N ILE A 327 25.54 5.98 13.08
CA ILE A 327 26.28 6.55 11.95
C ILE A 327 26.90 7.86 12.42
N THR A 328 28.19 7.82 12.76
CA THR A 328 28.97 9.02 13.10
C THR A 328 29.68 9.57 11.86
N SER A 329 29.52 10.87 11.61
CA SER A 329 30.18 11.57 10.50
C SER A 329 30.55 12.98 10.91
N SER A 330 31.69 13.47 10.43
CA SER A 330 32.07 14.88 10.56
C SER A 330 31.32 15.80 9.58
N ASP A 331 30.71 15.22 8.54
CA ASP A 331 29.91 15.95 7.55
C ASP A 331 28.43 15.93 7.98
N PRO A 332 27.84 17.09 8.33
CA PRO A 332 26.46 17.16 8.81
C PRO A 332 25.43 16.82 7.73
N ASP A 333 25.80 16.88 6.45
CA ASP A 333 24.91 16.64 5.32
C ASP A 333 24.96 15.18 4.82
N LEU A 334 25.62 14.28 5.56
CA LEU A 334 25.75 12.87 5.15
C LEU A 334 24.39 12.22 4.91
N LEU A 335 23.42 12.46 5.80
CA LEU A 335 22.09 11.85 5.76
C LEU A 335 21.06 12.87 5.28
N GLY A 336 20.31 12.52 4.23
CA GLY A 336 19.17 13.30 3.77
C GLY A 336 17.98 13.22 4.72
N SER A 337 17.05 14.17 4.62
CA SER A 337 15.89 14.29 5.50
C SER A 337 14.88 13.15 5.44
N LEU A 338 14.95 12.31 4.40
CA LEU A 338 14.09 11.14 4.20
C LEU A 338 14.77 9.81 4.57
N VAL A 339 15.97 9.88 5.17
CA VAL A 339 16.65 8.69 5.68
C VAL A 339 16.11 8.37 7.07
N THR A 340 15.58 7.17 7.25
CA THR A 340 15.02 6.68 8.52
C THR A 340 15.86 5.55 9.10
N PHE A 341 15.57 5.16 10.34
CA PHE A 341 16.26 4.08 11.03
C PHE A 341 15.26 3.10 11.61
N LYS A 342 15.35 1.84 11.15
CA LYS A 342 14.55 0.70 11.65
C LYS A 342 13.02 0.94 11.56
N SER A 343 12.55 1.79 10.67
CA SER A 343 11.14 2.22 10.56
C SER A 343 10.36 1.50 9.46
N ALA A 344 11.05 0.95 8.45
CA ALA A 344 10.39 0.31 7.30
C ALA A 344 10.36 -1.23 7.38
N TYR A 345 9.34 -1.83 6.76
CA TYR A 345 9.24 -3.27 6.53
C TYR A 345 8.94 -3.56 5.07
N PHE A 346 9.63 -4.56 4.52
CA PHE A 346 9.34 -5.13 3.21
C PHE A 346 9.13 -6.64 3.37
N PRO A 347 8.02 -7.21 2.87
CA PRO A 347 7.85 -8.66 2.85
C PRO A 347 8.89 -9.32 1.96
N ALA A 348 9.21 -10.58 2.24
CA ALA A 348 10.05 -11.35 1.33
C ALA A 348 9.34 -11.54 -0.03
N THR A 349 10.10 -11.37 -1.11
CA THR A 349 9.71 -11.74 -2.48
C THR A 349 10.64 -12.85 -2.98
N ASP A 350 10.46 -13.29 -4.22
CA ASP A 350 11.41 -14.22 -4.85
C ASP A 350 12.82 -13.60 -5.02
N CYS A 351 12.89 -12.28 -5.08
CA CYS A 351 14.10 -11.53 -5.40
C CYS A 351 14.70 -10.73 -4.24
N THR A 352 13.91 -10.49 -3.19
CA THR A 352 14.31 -9.74 -2.00
C THR A 352 13.98 -10.52 -0.74
N PRO A 353 14.93 -10.67 0.21
CA PRO A 353 14.58 -11.20 1.53
C PRO A 353 13.68 -10.21 2.26
N GLN A 354 13.01 -10.71 3.29
CA GLN A 354 12.29 -9.85 4.22
C GLN A 354 13.23 -8.80 4.79
N TYR A 355 12.78 -7.55 4.80
CA TYR A 355 13.48 -6.45 5.45
C TYR A 355 12.66 -5.96 6.63
N GLY A 356 13.28 -5.92 7.80
CA GLY A 356 12.59 -5.58 9.03
C GLY A 356 11.66 -6.65 9.57
N ALA A 357 11.05 -6.34 10.70
CA ALA A 357 9.97 -7.15 11.25
C ALA A 357 8.67 -6.74 10.58
N ASN A 358 7.85 -7.71 10.17
CA ASN A 358 6.50 -7.41 9.68
C ASN A 358 5.77 -6.61 10.76
N PRO A 359 5.37 -5.36 10.51
CA PRO A 359 4.69 -4.56 11.51
C PRO A 359 3.35 -5.16 11.88
N VAL A 360 2.79 -6.13 11.14
CA VAL A 360 1.50 -6.70 11.51
C VAL A 360 1.29 -8.15 11.06
N ASN A 361 1.27 -9.06 12.03
CA ASN A 361 0.51 -10.32 11.89
C ASN A 361 -0.67 -10.37 12.89
N SER A 362 -0.75 -9.41 13.80
CA SER A 362 -1.78 -9.41 14.82
C SER A 362 -2.25 -7.99 15.12
N PHE A 363 -3.56 -7.91 15.25
CA PHE A 363 -4.27 -6.74 15.72
C PHE A 363 -4.87 -7.11 17.06
N THR A 364 -4.90 -6.20 18.02
CA THR A 364 -5.59 -6.42 19.28
C THR A 364 -6.83 -5.56 19.29
N LEU A 365 -8.01 -6.15 19.46
CA LEU A 365 -9.19 -5.37 19.82
C LEU A 365 -8.96 -4.86 21.25
N VAL A 366 -8.79 -3.54 21.40
CA VAL A 366 -8.48 -2.88 22.68
C VAL A 366 -9.72 -2.34 23.38
N ALA A 367 -10.73 -1.94 22.61
CA ALA A 367 -12.01 -1.55 23.17
C ALA A 367 -13.18 -1.92 22.24
N ASN A 368 -14.23 -2.43 22.88
CA ASN A 368 -15.57 -2.54 22.32
C ASN A 368 -16.45 -1.49 22.98
N VAL A 369 -17.00 -0.55 22.21
CA VAL A 369 -17.91 0.46 22.73
C VAL A 369 -19.31 0.20 22.20
N ASP A 370 -20.24 -0.07 23.10
CA ASP A 370 -21.64 -0.32 22.74
C ASP A 370 -22.29 0.93 22.15
N ALA A 371 -23.21 0.69 21.21
CA ALA A 371 -23.97 1.75 20.57
C ALA A 371 -24.80 2.55 21.60
N PRO A 372 -24.89 3.88 21.45
CA PRO A 372 -25.69 4.71 22.34
C PRO A 372 -27.18 4.38 22.20
N VAL A 373 -27.93 4.51 23.29
CA VAL A 373 -29.39 4.38 23.30
C VAL A 373 -30.00 5.71 23.72
N ASP A 374 -30.86 6.27 22.88
CA ASP A 374 -31.49 7.56 23.14
C ASP A 374 -32.57 7.49 24.24
N SER A 375 -33.13 8.64 24.63
CA SER A 375 -34.15 8.73 25.69
C SER A 375 -35.45 7.97 25.37
N ARG A 376 -35.69 7.70 24.07
CA ARG A 376 -36.84 6.95 23.54
C ARG A 376 -36.61 5.44 23.58
N GLY A 377 -35.38 4.99 23.83
CA GLY A 377 -35.00 3.58 23.82
C GLY A 377 -34.53 3.08 22.46
N ASN A 378 -34.23 3.97 21.52
CA ASN A 378 -33.71 3.61 20.21
C ASN A 378 -32.18 3.52 20.23
N THR A 379 -31.64 2.44 19.65
CA THR A 379 -30.20 2.28 19.46
C THR A 379 -29.72 3.09 18.26
N LEU A 380 -28.74 3.96 18.46
CA LEU A 380 -28.08 4.72 17.40
C LEU A 380 -27.03 3.87 16.69
N SER A 381 -26.74 4.20 15.44
CA SER A 381 -25.76 3.52 14.60
C SER A 381 -24.54 4.40 14.41
N ALA A 382 -23.34 3.88 14.71
CA ALA A 382 -22.08 4.56 14.46
C ALA A 382 -21.87 4.71 12.94
N THR A 383 -21.59 5.93 12.48
CA THR A 383 -21.55 6.26 11.06
C THR A 383 -20.16 6.56 10.55
N SER A 384 -19.38 7.38 11.24
CA SER A 384 -18.07 7.83 10.81
C SER A 384 -17.17 8.13 12.00
N VAL A 385 -15.86 8.15 11.75
CA VAL A 385 -14.84 8.45 12.75
C VAL A 385 -13.67 9.17 12.10
N ASP A 386 -13.18 10.22 12.75
CA ASP A 386 -11.92 10.86 12.38
C ASP A 386 -11.07 11.15 13.62
N ILE A 387 -9.76 11.25 13.45
CA ILE A 387 -8.79 11.30 14.54
C ILE A 387 -7.86 12.48 14.34
N GLN A 388 -7.59 13.21 15.43
CA GLN A 388 -6.53 14.19 15.46
C GLN A 388 -5.82 14.21 16.80
N GLY A 389 -4.52 13.91 16.77
CA GLY A 389 -3.69 13.82 17.97
C GLY A 389 -4.27 12.80 18.94
N ASP A 390 -4.53 13.24 20.16
CA ASP A 390 -5.00 12.39 21.25
C ASP A 390 -6.53 12.19 21.28
N TYR A 391 -7.26 12.60 20.24
CA TYR A 391 -8.72 12.53 20.22
C TYR A 391 -9.28 11.83 18.97
N ALA A 392 -10.30 11.00 19.18
CA ALA A 392 -11.15 10.44 18.12
C ALA A 392 -12.57 11.01 18.22
N TYR A 393 -13.14 11.40 17.07
CA TYR A 393 -14.46 12.01 16.94
C TYR A 393 -15.37 11.08 16.18
N VAL A 394 -16.50 10.69 16.77
CA VAL A 394 -17.40 9.69 16.21
C VAL A 394 -18.79 10.26 16.05
N SER A 395 -19.37 10.06 14.87
CA SER A 395 -20.75 10.43 14.58
C SER A 395 -21.69 9.23 14.66
N TYR A 396 -22.93 9.49 15.07
CA TYR A 396 -24.00 8.51 15.13
C TYR A 396 -25.29 9.08 14.56
N HIS A 397 -26.12 8.19 14.01
CA HIS A 397 -27.46 8.51 13.53
C HIS A 397 -28.50 7.45 13.92
N LEU A 398 -29.78 7.75 13.74
CA LEU A 398 -30.87 6.81 13.94
C LEU A 398 -31.27 6.23 12.59
N HIS A 399 -31.30 4.90 12.48
CA HIS A 399 -31.76 4.27 11.26
C HIS A 399 -33.29 4.37 11.15
N GLY A 400 -33.79 5.12 10.16
CA GLY A 400 -35.20 5.20 9.86
C GLY A 400 -35.61 6.57 9.33
N ALA A 401 -36.90 6.89 9.48
CA ALA A 401 -37.47 8.17 9.07
C ALA A 401 -37.45 9.23 10.19
N GLU A 402 -37.21 8.83 11.44
CA GLU A 402 -37.06 9.74 12.57
C GLU A 402 -35.59 10.15 12.69
N PHE A 403 -35.35 11.38 13.13
CA PHE A 403 -34.02 11.86 13.46
C PHE A 403 -33.58 11.40 14.85
N GLY A 404 -32.28 11.24 15.04
CA GLY A 404 -31.65 11.03 16.33
C GLY A 404 -30.15 10.77 16.18
N GLY A 405 -29.32 11.53 16.88
CA GLY A 405 -27.89 11.52 16.62
C GLY A 405 -27.07 11.90 17.83
N LEU A 406 -25.80 11.51 17.75
CA LEU A 406 -24.78 11.81 18.73
C LEU A 406 -23.48 12.16 18.02
N ILE A 407 -22.80 13.20 18.51
CA ILE A 407 -21.37 13.39 18.28
C ILE A 407 -20.67 13.05 19.60
N GLU A 408 -19.70 12.15 19.54
CA GLU A 408 -18.99 11.64 20.72
C GLU A 408 -17.49 11.80 20.51
N VAL A 409 -16.79 12.33 21.51
CA VAL A 409 -15.34 12.52 21.48
C VAL A 409 -14.69 11.60 22.50
N TYR A 410 -13.66 10.89 22.06
CA TYR A 410 -12.87 9.97 22.85
C TYR A 410 -11.48 10.55 23.04
N ASP A 411 -10.98 10.53 24.27
CA ASP A 411 -9.55 10.62 24.57
C ASP A 411 -8.92 9.25 24.29
N ILE A 412 -7.89 9.25 23.44
CA ILE A 412 -7.16 8.07 22.99
C ILE A 412 -5.67 8.19 23.30
N THR A 413 -5.29 9.06 24.25
CA THR A 413 -3.90 9.23 24.71
C THR A 413 -3.31 7.90 25.16
N ASP A 414 -4.09 7.11 25.91
CA ASP A 414 -3.71 5.75 26.30
C ASP A 414 -4.42 4.72 25.40
N PRO A 415 -3.67 3.99 24.55
CA PRO A 415 -4.24 2.99 23.63
C PRO A 415 -4.99 1.86 24.31
N SER A 416 -4.67 1.58 25.57
CA SER A 416 -5.30 0.51 26.32
C SER A 416 -6.57 0.94 27.03
N THR A 417 -6.80 2.25 27.16
CA THR A 417 -7.96 2.80 27.90
C THR A 417 -8.58 4.02 27.20
N PRO A 418 -9.06 3.91 25.95
CA PRO A 418 -9.78 4.99 25.30
C PRO A 418 -11.08 5.32 26.07
N ALA A 419 -11.36 6.61 26.28
CA ALA A 419 -12.45 7.05 27.13
C ALA A 419 -13.27 8.18 26.48
N ILE A 420 -14.60 8.14 26.60
CA ILE A 420 -15.47 9.24 26.20
C ILE A 420 -15.17 10.45 27.09
N VAL A 421 -14.98 11.62 26.50
CA VAL A 421 -14.71 12.89 27.21
C VAL A 421 -15.76 13.97 26.99
N SER A 422 -16.40 14.00 25.81
CA SER A 422 -17.49 14.94 25.53
C SER A 422 -18.51 14.38 24.54
N GLN A 423 -19.76 14.83 24.67
CA GLN A 423 -20.88 14.37 23.86
C GLN A 423 -21.83 15.54 23.50
N TYR A 424 -22.39 15.48 22.30
CA TYR A 424 -23.54 16.29 21.88
C TYR A 424 -24.67 15.39 21.39
N TRP A 425 -25.76 15.33 22.16
CA TRP A 425 -26.96 14.57 21.82
C TRP A 425 -27.97 15.44 21.09
N SER A 426 -28.65 14.85 20.09
CA SER A 426 -29.74 15.50 19.37
C SER A 426 -30.83 14.49 19.03
N GLU A 427 -32.09 14.76 19.42
CA GLU A 427 -33.25 13.98 18.94
C GLU A 427 -33.80 14.51 17.60
N ASP A 428 -33.29 15.66 17.16
CA ASP A 428 -33.76 16.37 15.98
C ASP A 428 -32.76 16.33 14.81
N ALA A 429 -31.61 15.66 14.98
CA ALA A 429 -30.58 15.57 13.94
C ALA A 429 -29.84 14.23 13.94
N ASP A 430 -29.51 13.75 12.75
CA ASP A 430 -28.65 12.62 12.44
C ASP A 430 -27.27 13.13 12.01
N PHE A 431 -26.20 12.41 12.37
CA PHE A 431 -24.84 12.72 11.95
C PHE A 431 -24.25 11.56 11.14
N ASN A 432 -23.92 11.81 9.87
CA ASN A 432 -23.54 10.79 8.89
C ASN A 432 -22.04 10.73 8.61
N ASP A 433 -21.37 11.88 8.64
CA ASP A 433 -19.92 11.98 8.43
C ASP A 433 -19.30 13.11 9.24
N ILE A 434 -18.03 12.92 9.60
CA ILE A 434 -17.28 13.79 10.49
C ILE A 434 -15.84 13.90 10.02
N GLU A 435 -15.25 15.08 10.19
CA GLU A 435 -13.85 15.34 9.89
C GLU A 435 -13.32 16.43 10.81
N VAL A 436 -12.09 16.28 11.29
CA VAL A 436 -11.44 17.21 12.20
C VAL A 436 -10.19 17.82 11.58
N ASP A 437 -10.03 19.14 11.72
CA ASP A 437 -8.79 19.85 11.38
C ASP A 437 -8.54 20.99 12.36
N GLY A 438 -7.36 20.97 12.98
CA GLY A 438 -6.95 21.91 14.01
C GLY A 438 -7.95 21.99 15.16
N ASN A 439 -8.63 23.13 15.28
CA ASN A 439 -9.63 23.35 16.32
C ASN A 439 -11.06 23.33 15.78
N LYS A 440 -11.28 22.75 14.59
CA LYS A 440 -12.59 22.68 13.95
C LYS A 440 -12.99 21.25 13.71
N LEU A 441 -14.28 21.00 13.95
CA LEU A 441 -14.95 19.75 13.64
C LEU A 441 -16.06 20.05 12.64
N TYR A 442 -16.03 19.36 11.51
CA TYR A 442 -17.00 19.44 10.45
C TYR A 442 -17.90 18.22 10.51
N VAL A 443 -19.21 18.42 10.42
CA VAL A 443 -20.18 17.32 10.54
C VAL A 443 -21.26 17.49 9.50
N THR A 444 -21.62 16.42 8.79
CA THR A 444 -22.78 16.40 7.89
C THR A 444 -23.83 15.43 8.36
N GLY A 445 -25.07 15.66 7.97
CA GLY A 445 -26.15 14.72 8.25
C GLY A 445 -27.53 15.23 7.87
N GLY A 446 -28.53 14.79 8.61
CA GLY A 446 -29.94 15.17 8.45
C GLY A 446 -30.44 15.89 9.69
N ALA A 447 -31.38 16.80 9.56
CA ALA A 447 -32.00 17.48 10.68
C ALA A 447 -33.46 17.80 10.40
N ASN A 448 -34.27 17.88 11.46
CA ASN A 448 -35.64 18.34 11.36
C ASN A 448 -35.65 19.87 11.08
N PRO A 449 -36.10 20.32 9.90
CA PRO A 449 -36.10 21.74 9.54
C PRO A 449 -36.91 22.60 10.53
N ASP A 450 -38.04 22.07 11.01
CA ASP A 450 -38.96 22.76 11.93
C ASP A 450 -38.38 22.97 13.34
N LYS A 451 -37.29 22.26 13.67
CA LYS A 451 -36.69 22.26 15.02
C LYS A 451 -35.30 22.86 15.05
N THR A 452 -34.56 22.75 13.96
CA THR A 452 -33.16 23.18 13.87
C THR A 452 -32.97 24.51 13.16
N GLY A 453 -34.01 25.02 12.49
CA GLY A 453 -33.95 26.27 11.72
C GLY A 453 -33.27 26.11 10.37
N ALA A 454 -33.02 24.88 9.91
CA ALA A 454 -32.59 24.60 8.55
C ALA A 454 -33.75 24.77 7.55
N ASP A 455 -33.44 25.16 6.32
CA ASP A 455 -34.42 25.30 5.23
C ASP A 455 -34.81 23.93 4.63
N THR A 456 -33.92 22.96 4.75
CA THR A 456 -34.00 21.62 4.18
C THR A 456 -33.43 20.59 5.16
N PRO A 457 -33.79 19.30 5.05
CA PRO A 457 -33.32 18.31 6.02
C PRO A 457 -31.82 18.06 5.98
N ALA A 458 -31.17 18.09 4.81
CA ALA A 458 -29.72 17.93 4.75
C ALA A 458 -29.02 19.13 5.40
N THR A 459 -28.06 18.84 6.28
CA THR A 459 -27.30 19.88 6.98
C THR A 459 -25.82 19.57 7.03
N PHE A 460 -25.03 20.62 7.25
CA PHE A 460 -23.69 20.50 7.80
C PHE A 460 -23.47 21.50 8.94
N SER A 461 -22.47 21.25 9.77
CA SER A 461 -22.08 22.09 10.90
C SER A 461 -20.58 22.33 10.91
N VAL A 462 -20.18 23.51 11.39
CA VAL A 462 -18.80 23.84 11.74
C VAL A 462 -18.77 24.10 13.24
N ILE A 463 -17.98 23.32 13.98
CA ILE A 463 -17.93 23.36 15.44
C ILE A 463 -16.51 23.74 15.86
N ASP A 464 -16.38 24.84 16.60
CA ASP A 464 -15.11 25.26 17.18
C ASP A 464 -14.83 24.49 18.48
N LEU A 465 -13.87 23.57 18.42
CA LEU A 465 -13.42 22.75 19.54
C LEU A 465 -12.70 23.59 20.60
N LYS A 466 -12.76 23.12 21.85
CA LYS A 466 -12.06 23.69 23.00
C LYS A 466 -11.17 22.62 23.61
N ASN A 467 -9.86 22.74 23.38
CA ASN A 467 -8.85 21.76 23.82
C ASN A 467 -9.16 20.33 23.35
N GLY A 468 -9.56 20.17 22.08
CA GLY A 468 -9.93 18.87 21.51
C GLY A 468 -11.37 18.42 21.82
N GLU A 469 -12.04 19.01 22.82
CA GLU A 469 -13.42 18.65 23.18
C GLU A 469 -14.47 19.54 22.50
N LEU A 470 -15.71 19.03 22.46
CA LEU A 470 -16.87 19.78 21.97
C LEU A 470 -17.15 21.00 22.87
N PRO A 471 -17.58 22.15 22.30
CA PRO A 471 -17.95 23.32 23.10
C PRO A 471 -19.30 23.09 23.81
N ASN A 472 -19.50 23.73 24.97
CA ASN A 472 -20.80 23.76 25.65
C ASN A 472 -21.79 24.73 24.97
N ALA A 473 -22.03 24.53 23.67
CA ALA A 473 -22.94 25.29 22.83
C ALA A 473 -23.46 24.41 21.70
N ALA A 474 -24.72 24.61 21.31
CA ALA A 474 -25.29 23.88 20.18
C ALA A 474 -24.57 24.23 18.86
N PRO A 475 -24.38 23.26 17.95
CA PRO A 475 -23.80 23.51 16.64
C PRO A 475 -24.72 24.39 15.79
N THR A 476 -24.12 25.17 14.90
CA THR A 476 -24.87 25.91 13.88
C THR A 476 -25.08 24.99 12.68
N PHE A 477 -26.34 24.75 12.33
CA PHE A 477 -26.72 23.96 11.16
C PHE A 477 -26.86 24.86 9.92
N TYR A 478 -26.06 24.57 8.91
CA TYR A 478 -26.16 25.16 7.58
C TYR A 478 -26.97 24.25 6.67
N SER A 479 -27.88 24.83 5.89
CA SER A 479 -28.80 24.06 5.03
C SER A 479 -28.14 23.61 3.73
N LEU A 480 -28.40 22.36 3.35
CA LEU A 480 -27.93 21.72 2.12
C LEU A 480 -29.11 21.27 1.25
N PRO A 481 -29.01 21.29 -0.09
CA PRO A 481 -30.16 21.18 -0.99
C PRO A 481 -30.69 19.75 -1.22
N SER A 482 -30.69 18.89 -0.19
CA SER A 482 -31.24 17.54 -0.26
C SER A 482 -31.84 17.09 1.08
N PHE A 483 -32.11 15.78 1.21
CA PHE A 483 -32.60 15.19 2.46
C PHE A 483 -31.47 14.77 3.42
N SER A 484 -30.27 14.47 2.91
CA SER A 484 -29.14 13.98 3.71
C SER A 484 -27.82 14.64 3.29
N GLY A 485 -27.04 15.13 4.25
CA GLY A 485 -25.60 15.35 4.06
C GLY A 485 -24.86 14.02 4.22
N ASN A 486 -24.06 13.63 3.23
CA ASN A 486 -23.45 12.30 3.18
C ASN A 486 -21.96 12.30 3.53
N CYS A 487 -21.24 13.36 3.18
CA CYS A 487 -19.81 13.48 3.42
C CYS A 487 -19.39 14.95 3.52
N VAL A 488 -18.42 15.23 4.38
CA VAL A 488 -17.63 16.46 4.39
C VAL A 488 -16.14 16.10 4.34
N HIS A 489 -15.40 16.84 3.52
CA HIS A 489 -13.97 16.66 3.32
C HIS A 489 -13.25 18.01 3.24
N LEU A 490 -12.16 18.23 3.97
CA LEU A 490 -11.33 19.42 3.94
C LEU A 490 -10.13 19.17 3.03
N ALA A 491 -10.09 19.86 1.90
CA ALA A 491 -8.95 19.77 1.00
C ALA A 491 -7.80 20.70 1.43
N GLU A 492 -6.58 20.45 0.93
CA GLU A 492 -5.38 21.26 1.22
C GLU A 492 -5.52 22.74 0.87
N ASN A 493 -6.41 23.08 -0.07
CA ASN A 493 -6.75 24.47 -0.40
C ASN A 493 -7.57 25.20 0.69
N GLY A 494 -7.85 24.55 1.83
CA GLY A 494 -8.56 25.10 2.98
C GLY A 494 -10.07 25.24 2.78
N LYS A 495 -10.66 24.54 1.80
CA LYS A 495 -12.10 24.53 1.54
C LYS A 495 -12.71 23.19 1.88
N LEU A 496 -13.96 23.24 2.33
CA LEU A 496 -14.79 22.06 2.52
C LEU A 496 -15.39 21.64 1.19
N TYR A 497 -15.42 20.33 0.95
CA TYR A 497 -16.08 19.65 -0.14
C TYR A 497 -17.14 18.73 0.46
N ILE A 498 -18.39 18.94 0.08
CA ILE A 498 -19.56 18.32 0.72
C ILE A 498 -20.36 17.57 -0.34
N ALA A 499 -20.70 16.32 -0.05
CA ALA A 499 -21.60 15.50 -0.87
C ALA A 499 -22.98 15.39 -0.22
N THR A 500 -24.05 15.53 -1.01
CA THR A 500 -25.42 15.49 -0.50
C THR A 500 -26.27 14.43 -1.22
N GLY A 501 -27.20 13.81 -0.47
CA GLY A 501 -27.95 12.63 -0.88
C GLY A 501 -28.97 12.83 -1.99
N ASN A 502 -29.61 11.71 -2.38
CA ASN A 502 -30.16 11.48 -3.72
C ASN A 502 -31.10 12.58 -4.27
N THR A 503 -32.16 12.88 -3.53
CA THR A 503 -33.17 13.86 -3.97
C THR A 503 -32.62 15.28 -3.86
N GLY A 504 -32.21 15.86 -4.99
CA GLY A 504 -31.54 17.16 -5.04
C GLY A 504 -30.03 17.10 -4.76
N GLY A 505 -29.41 15.92 -4.90
CA GLY A 505 -28.01 15.70 -4.57
C GLY A 505 -27.04 16.59 -5.35
N GLN A 506 -26.05 17.11 -4.63
CA GLN A 506 -25.04 18.02 -5.13
C GLN A 506 -23.67 17.73 -4.53
N PHE A 507 -22.66 18.10 -5.30
CA PHE A 507 -21.34 18.42 -4.81
C PHE A 507 -21.29 19.90 -4.48
N ILE A 508 -20.77 20.24 -3.31
CA ILE A 508 -20.76 21.61 -2.79
C ILE A 508 -19.35 21.91 -2.28
N SER A 509 -18.87 23.13 -2.52
CA SER A 509 -17.67 23.65 -1.86
C SER A 509 -18.06 24.81 -0.96
N ALA A 510 -17.46 24.88 0.23
CA ALA A 510 -17.74 25.90 1.22
C ALA A 510 -16.46 26.39 1.93
N ASP A 511 -16.53 27.59 2.50
CA ASP A 511 -15.46 28.12 3.35
C ASP A 511 -15.41 27.37 4.69
N ALA A 512 -14.25 26.84 5.05
CA ALA A 512 -14.07 26.04 6.26
C ALA A 512 -14.23 26.85 7.56
N ASN A 513 -14.08 28.17 7.53
CA ASN A 513 -14.18 28.97 8.75
C ASN A 513 -15.62 29.29 9.14
N ASN A 514 -16.49 29.49 8.15
CA ASN A 514 -17.83 30.04 8.36
C ASN A 514 -18.95 29.32 7.60
N GLY A 515 -18.65 28.24 6.86
CA GLY A 515 -19.64 27.46 6.14
C GLY A 515 -20.30 28.20 4.95
N SER A 516 -19.79 29.35 4.52
CA SER A 516 -20.38 30.02 3.36
C SER A 516 -20.18 29.18 2.09
N ILE A 517 -21.27 28.92 1.36
CA ILE A 517 -21.20 28.14 0.13
C ILE A 517 -20.49 28.94 -0.97
N ILE A 518 -19.46 28.35 -1.55
CA ILE A 518 -18.63 28.94 -2.61
C ILE A 518 -19.15 28.53 -3.99
N SER A 519 -19.37 27.23 -4.20
CA SER A 519 -19.88 26.71 -5.48
C SER A 519 -20.64 25.40 -5.30
N LYS A 520 -21.50 25.10 -6.28
CA LYS A 520 -22.37 23.92 -6.30
C LYS A 520 -22.30 23.26 -7.67
N ARG A 521 -22.45 21.94 -7.71
CA ARG A 521 -22.58 21.14 -8.92
C ARG A 521 -23.60 20.04 -8.69
N ASP A 522 -24.54 19.88 -9.62
CA ASP A 522 -25.51 18.79 -9.55
C ASP A 522 -24.82 17.44 -9.65
N ALA A 523 -25.15 16.56 -8.70
CA ALA A 523 -24.61 15.23 -8.53
C ALA A 523 -25.64 14.41 -7.74
N LEU A 524 -26.72 14.01 -8.42
CA LEU A 524 -27.92 13.43 -7.80
C LEU A 524 -27.58 12.36 -6.75
N THR A 525 -26.68 11.43 -7.03
CA THR A 525 -26.30 10.34 -6.12
C THR A 525 -24.97 10.57 -5.40
N ALA A 526 -24.61 11.81 -5.07
CA ALA A 526 -23.33 12.13 -4.43
C ALA A 526 -23.15 11.39 -3.09
N LYS A 527 -21.99 10.75 -2.94
CA LYS A 527 -21.67 9.87 -1.80
C LYS A 527 -20.56 10.44 -0.93
N TYR A 528 -19.43 10.78 -1.55
CA TYR A 528 -18.19 10.93 -0.79
C TYR A 528 -17.17 11.83 -1.52
N PHE A 529 -16.31 12.48 -0.74
CA PHE A 529 -15.14 13.21 -1.21
C PHE A 529 -13.87 12.71 -0.51
N ASP A 530 -12.74 12.76 -1.21
CA ASP A 530 -11.42 12.61 -0.60
C ASP A 530 -10.37 13.37 -1.43
N SER A 531 -9.18 13.61 -0.89
CA SER A 531 -8.11 14.32 -1.60
C SER A 531 -6.71 13.92 -1.16
N GLU A 532 -5.75 14.03 -2.07
CA GLU A 532 -4.33 13.93 -1.79
C GLU A 532 -3.58 14.95 -2.64
N GLY A 533 -2.83 15.86 -1.99
CA GLY A 533 -2.27 17.02 -2.65
C GLY A 533 -3.35 17.83 -3.36
N ASN A 534 -3.05 18.23 -4.60
CA ASN A 534 -3.94 19.08 -5.40
C ASN A 534 -5.10 18.33 -6.08
N THR A 535 -5.21 17.01 -5.87
CA THR A 535 -6.21 16.15 -6.52
C THR A 535 -7.33 15.84 -5.55
N ILE A 536 -8.57 16.06 -5.99
CA ILE A 536 -9.77 15.77 -5.21
C ILE A 536 -10.62 14.80 -6.01
N ILE A 537 -11.17 13.79 -5.35
CA ILE A 537 -12.14 12.85 -5.94
C ILE A 537 -13.52 13.06 -5.34
N GLY A 538 -14.57 13.00 -6.17
CA GLY A 538 -15.96 13.02 -5.74
C GLY A 538 -16.70 11.81 -6.31
N LEU A 539 -17.29 11.00 -5.43
CA LEU A 539 -17.99 9.77 -5.77
C LEU A 539 -19.50 10.00 -5.90
N GLN A 540 -20.09 9.45 -6.96
CA GLN A 540 -21.53 9.32 -7.14
C GLN A 540 -21.91 7.85 -7.27
N GLY A 541 -23.01 7.45 -6.62
CA GLY A 541 -23.56 6.10 -6.75
C GLY A 541 -24.54 5.94 -7.91
N GLY A 542 -25.31 4.85 -7.89
CA GLY A 542 -26.31 4.51 -8.91
C GLY A 542 -25.98 3.22 -9.65
N THR A 543 -26.79 2.86 -10.64
CA THR A 543 -26.58 1.66 -11.48
C THR A 543 -25.28 1.70 -12.28
N VAL A 544 -24.76 2.91 -12.52
CA VAL A 544 -23.40 3.17 -12.96
C VAL A 544 -22.88 4.30 -12.09
N GLY A 545 -21.99 4.00 -11.16
CA GLY A 545 -21.34 5.01 -10.34
C GLY A 545 -20.39 5.87 -11.17
N LEU A 546 -20.08 7.06 -10.67
CA LEU A 546 -19.14 7.98 -11.31
C LEU A 546 -18.14 8.48 -10.29
N LEU A 547 -16.85 8.39 -10.63
CA LEU A 547 -15.77 9.04 -9.88
C LEU A 547 -15.32 10.28 -10.66
N SER A 548 -15.68 11.46 -10.15
CA SER A 548 -15.20 12.74 -10.69
C SER A 548 -13.84 13.08 -10.08
N VAL A 549 -12.83 13.34 -10.90
CA VAL A 549 -11.52 13.83 -10.48
C VAL A 549 -11.45 15.32 -10.74
N PHE A 550 -11.12 16.09 -9.71
CA PHE A 550 -11.00 17.55 -9.74
C PHE A 550 -9.55 17.96 -9.45
N ASN A 551 -9.17 19.11 -9.99
CA ASN A 551 -8.01 19.85 -9.49
C ASN A 551 -8.52 20.90 -8.50
N GLU A 552 -7.91 21.00 -7.32
CA GLU A 552 -8.32 21.93 -6.26
C GLU A 552 -8.44 23.39 -6.72
N ASN A 553 -7.68 23.79 -7.75
CA ASN A 553 -7.64 25.16 -8.27
C ASN A 553 -8.78 25.45 -9.25
N ASN A 554 -9.46 24.42 -9.75
CA ASN A 554 -10.54 24.53 -10.73
C ASN A 554 -11.94 24.45 -10.11
N GLY A 555 -12.03 24.36 -8.77
CA GLY A 555 -13.29 24.18 -8.05
C GLY A 555 -13.98 22.88 -8.44
N LEU A 556 -15.32 22.87 -8.44
CA LEU A 556 -16.13 21.69 -8.79
C LEU A 556 -16.23 21.45 -10.32
N ASN A 557 -15.21 21.79 -11.09
CA ASN A 557 -15.12 21.43 -12.51
C ASN A 557 -14.18 20.24 -12.68
N PRO A 558 -14.70 19.03 -12.98
CA PRO A 558 -13.87 17.85 -13.04
C PRO A 558 -12.91 17.96 -14.22
N VAL A 559 -11.65 17.59 -13.99
CA VAL A 559 -10.68 17.39 -15.06
C VAL A 559 -10.88 16.04 -15.75
N ARG A 560 -11.54 15.10 -15.06
CA ARG A 560 -11.88 13.77 -15.56
C ARG A 560 -13.11 13.22 -14.83
N THR A 561 -13.88 12.38 -15.51
CA THR A 561 -14.89 11.53 -14.87
C THR A 561 -14.66 10.10 -15.30
N ILE A 562 -14.58 9.19 -14.34
CA ILE A 562 -14.31 7.77 -14.54
C ILE A 562 -15.62 7.02 -14.24
N PRO A 563 -16.17 6.23 -15.17
CA PRO A 563 -17.26 5.34 -14.86
C PRO A 563 -16.74 4.24 -13.93
N VAL A 564 -17.41 4.06 -12.80
CA VAL A 564 -17.15 2.95 -11.87
C VAL A 564 -18.35 2.00 -11.88
N GLY A 565 -18.28 0.89 -11.16
CA GLY A 565 -19.34 -0.12 -11.18
C GLY A 565 -20.64 0.34 -10.51
N SER A 566 -21.55 -0.61 -10.30
CA SER A 566 -22.86 -0.32 -9.72
C SER A 566 -22.74 -0.12 -8.20
N ILE A 567 -23.12 1.07 -7.72
CA ILE A 567 -23.09 1.41 -6.29
C ILE A 567 -24.53 1.63 -5.83
N ILE A 568 -25.13 0.56 -5.33
CA ILE A 568 -26.50 0.53 -4.83
C ILE A 568 -26.54 0.00 -3.38
N PRO A 569 -27.49 0.44 -2.54
CA PRO A 569 -28.54 1.42 -2.83
C PRO A 569 -28.03 2.87 -2.94
N GLU A 570 -28.78 3.72 -3.66
CA GLU A 570 -28.46 5.14 -3.87
C GLU A 570 -28.45 5.96 -2.57
N ASP A 571 -29.06 5.47 -1.50
CA ASP A 571 -29.06 6.09 -0.17
C ASP A 571 -28.17 5.35 0.85
N GLY A 572 -27.39 4.34 0.42
CA GLY A 572 -26.40 3.64 1.26
C GLY A 572 -25.07 4.39 1.39
N LYS A 573 -24.22 3.99 2.35
CA LYS A 573 -22.86 4.53 2.50
C LYS A 573 -21.92 3.87 1.49
N ALA A 574 -21.08 4.67 0.84
CA ALA A 574 -20.02 4.21 -0.05
C ALA A 574 -18.87 5.23 -0.01
N VAL A 575 -17.71 4.81 0.48
CA VAL A 575 -16.51 5.63 0.60
C VAL A 575 -15.61 5.45 -0.62
N ALA A 576 -14.87 6.50 -0.97
CA ALA A 576 -13.69 6.37 -1.81
C ALA A 576 -12.48 6.97 -1.08
N ARG A 577 -11.31 6.37 -1.29
CA ARG A 577 -10.02 6.87 -0.78
C ARG A 577 -9.03 7.12 -1.90
N LEU A 578 -8.32 8.24 -1.87
CA LEU A 578 -7.27 8.59 -2.82
C LEU A 578 -5.89 8.37 -2.18
N LYS A 579 -5.06 7.55 -2.83
CA LYS A 579 -3.68 7.33 -2.39
C LYS A 579 -2.76 7.11 -3.58
N ASN A 580 -1.69 7.90 -3.68
CA ASN A 580 -0.68 7.86 -4.73
C ASN A 580 -1.28 7.87 -6.14
N GLY A 581 -2.31 8.68 -6.37
CA GLY A 581 -3.02 8.77 -7.66
C GLY A 581 -3.97 7.60 -7.96
N LEU A 582 -4.14 6.65 -7.04
CA LEU A 582 -5.11 5.55 -7.14
C LEU A 582 -6.33 5.83 -6.27
N ALA A 583 -7.52 5.63 -6.83
CA ALA A 583 -8.78 5.74 -6.11
C ALA A 583 -9.32 4.34 -5.75
N TYR A 584 -9.48 4.09 -4.46
CA TYR A 584 -10.03 2.87 -3.89
C TYR A 584 -11.51 3.11 -3.61
N VAL A 585 -12.39 2.48 -4.37
CA VAL A 585 -13.83 2.77 -4.40
C VAL A 585 -14.61 1.59 -3.85
N CYS A 586 -15.40 1.85 -2.80
CA CYS A 586 -16.33 0.89 -2.24
C CYS A 586 -17.59 0.79 -3.12
N GLU A 587 -17.82 -0.37 -3.73
CA GLU A 587 -18.92 -0.61 -4.66
C GLU A 587 -20.02 -1.52 -4.06
N GLY A 588 -20.20 -1.47 -2.73
CA GLY A 588 -21.27 -2.23 -2.05
C GLY A 588 -21.06 -3.74 -2.16
N GLU A 589 -22.05 -4.47 -2.68
CA GLU A 589 -21.98 -5.93 -2.87
C GLU A 589 -20.88 -6.36 -3.85
N ALA A 590 -20.44 -5.48 -4.75
CA ALA A 590 -19.38 -5.79 -5.69
C ALA A 590 -18.01 -5.89 -5.00
N GLY A 591 -17.80 -5.17 -3.89
CA GLY A 591 -16.54 -5.17 -3.15
C GLY A 591 -15.77 -3.85 -3.26
N LEU A 592 -14.44 -3.94 -3.24
CA LEU A 592 -13.52 -2.81 -3.37
C LEU A 592 -12.81 -2.85 -4.72
N TYR A 593 -12.86 -1.75 -5.46
CA TYR A 593 -12.25 -1.61 -6.79
C TYR A 593 -11.24 -0.46 -6.78
N VAL A 594 -10.10 -0.65 -7.44
CA VAL A 594 -9.06 0.39 -7.56
C VAL A 594 -8.96 0.90 -8.97
N PHE A 595 -9.00 2.22 -9.12
CA PHE A 595 -8.89 2.89 -10.41
C PHE A 595 -7.70 3.85 -10.42
N ASP A 596 -6.97 3.90 -11.54
CA ASP A 596 -6.01 4.98 -11.80
C ASP A 596 -6.79 6.27 -12.10
N THR A 597 -6.58 7.32 -11.30
CA THR A 597 -7.23 8.62 -11.52
C THR A 597 -6.78 9.32 -12.82
N ASN A 598 -5.71 8.83 -13.44
CA ASN A 598 -5.21 9.26 -14.75
C ASN A 598 -5.71 8.42 -15.92
N ASP A 599 -6.51 7.38 -15.68
CA ASP A 599 -7.21 6.62 -16.71
C ASP A 599 -8.72 6.91 -16.67
N ALA A 600 -9.29 7.30 -17.83
CA ALA A 600 -10.72 7.56 -17.95
C ALA A 600 -11.52 6.32 -18.40
N SER A 601 -10.86 5.18 -18.63
CA SER A 601 -11.48 3.98 -19.21
C SER A 601 -12.53 3.34 -18.29
N GLY A 602 -12.42 3.52 -16.98
CA GLY A 602 -13.20 2.78 -15.98
C GLY A 602 -12.76 1.34 -15.80
N THR A 603 -11.55 0.97 -16.26
CA THR A 603 -10.97 -0.35 -16.02
C THR A 603 -10.31 -0.37 -14.64
N PRO A 604 -10.73 -1.25 -13.71
CA PRO A 604 -10.06 -1.36 -12.42
C PRO A 604 -8.68 -2.01 -12.57
N LEU A 605 -7.69 -1.51 -11.83
CA LEU A 605 -6.35 -2.10 -11.71
C LEU A 605 -6.35 -3.32 -10.79
N GLU A 606 -7.09 -3.25 -9.70
CA GLU A 606 -7.18 -4.28 -8.67
C GLU A 606 -8.63 -4.38 -8.18
N ILE A 607 -9.01 -5.58 -7.76
CA ILE A 607 -10.37 -5.89 -7.32
C ILE A 607 -10.29 -6.80 -6.09
N PHE A 608 -11.01 -6.43 -5.02
CA PHE A 608 -11.25 -7.29 -3.88
C PHE A 608 -12.75 -7.56 -3.72
N ASN A 609 -13.13 -8.82 -3.85
CA ASN A 609 -14.51 -9.28 -3.72
C ASN A 609 -14.66 -10.08 -2.42
N PRO A 610 -15.25 -9.50 -1.36
CA PRO A 610 -15.48 -10.23 -0.12
C PRO A 610 -16.52 -11.33 -0.32
N GLN A 611 -16.48 -12.34 0.55
CA GLN A 611 -17.39 -13.49 0.45
C GLN A 611 -18.87 -13.12 0.70
N SER A 612 -19.12 -12.14 1.56
CA SER A 612 -20.46 -11.66 1.92
C SER A 612 -20.39 -10.27 2.53
N GLY A 613 -21.50 -9.53 2.53
CA GLY A 613 -21.58 -8.19 3.10
C GLY A 613 -21.46 -7.09 2.04
N ASN A 614 -21.69 -5.85 2.44
CA ASN A 614 -21.60 -4.67 1.58
C ASN A 614 -20.34 -3.89 1.95
N THR A 615 -19.45 -3.68 0.98
CA THR A 615 -18.26 -2.86 1.16
C THR A 615 -18.68 -1.39 1.20
N ASN A 616 -18.60 -0.80 2.38
CA ASN A 616 -19.12 0.55 2.69
C ASN A 616 -18.00 1.56 2.93
N GLY A 617 -16.89 1.11 3.54
CA GLY A 617 -15.78 1.96 3.97
C GLY A 617 -14.43 1.36 3.59
N VAL A 618 -13.47 2.22 3.26
CA VAL A 618 -12.08 1.85 3.04
C VAL A 618 -11.16 2.90 3.65
N ASP A 619 -10.01 2.47 4.16
CA ASP A 619 -8.91 3.35 4.53
C ASP A 619 -7.56 2.67 4.31
N ILE A 620 -6.50 3.47 4.16
CA ILE A 620 -5.18 2.96 3.76
C ILE A 620 -4.13 3.54 4.68
N ASP A 621 -3.36 2.65 5.30
CA ASP A 621 -2.29 3.05 6.19
C ASP A 621 -1.21 1.96 6.28
N HIS A 622 0.05 2.36 6.37
CA HIS A 622 1.22 1.47 6.49
C HIS A 622 1.27 0.30 5.48
N GLY A 623 0.90 0.54 4.21
CA GLY A 623 0.92 -0.49 3.17
C GLY A 623 -0.23 -1.50 3.26
N LEU A 624 -1.24 -1.22 4.10
CA LEU A 624 -2.44 -2.04 4.26
C LEU A 624 -3.68 -1.27 3.81
N VAL A 625 -4.63 -2.02 3.27
CA VAL A 625 -5.97 -1.57 2.93
C VAL A 625 -6.94 -2.19 3.94
N TYR A 626 -7.64 -1.33 4.67
CA TYR A 626 -8.65 -1.68 5.64
C TYR A 626 -10.03 -1.53 5.01
N VAL A 627 -10.83 -2.59 4.99
CA VAL A 627 -12.13 -2.59 4.30
C VAL A 627 -13.25 -2.89 5.29
N ALA A 628 -14.10 -1.90 5.55
CA ALA A 628 -15.34 -2.05 6.32
C ALA A 628 -16.44 -2.62 5.41
N ASN A 629 -16.75 -3.90 5.60
CA ASN A 629 -17.58 -4.69 4.71
C ASN A 629 -18.92 -5.13 5.34
N GLY A 630 -19.60 -4.20 6.01
CA GLY A 630 -20.92 -4.43 6.57
C GLY A 630 -20.95 -5.64 7.51
N ALA A 631 -21.89 -6.57 7.28
CA ALA A 631 -21.98 -7.81 8.04
C ALA A 631 -20.77 -8.76 7.90
N GLY A 632 -19.91 -8.55 6.90
CA GLY A 632 -18.64 -9.25 6.72
C GLY A 632 -17.50 -8.70 7.58
N GLY A 633 -17.74 -7.67 8.38
CA GLY A 633 -16.76 -7.12 9.31
C GLY A 633 -15.65 -6.29 8.66
N LEU A 634 -14.48 -6.27 9.29
CA LEU A 634 -13.29 -5.59 8.81
C LEU A 634 -12.37 -6.58 8.10
N TYR A 635 -11.99 -6.29 6.85
CA TYR A 635 -10.91 -7.00 6.16
C TYR A 635 -9.63 -6.18 6.21
N VAL A 636 -8.50 -6.87 6.32
CA VAL A 636 -7.16 -6.28 6.19
C VAL A 636 -6.48 -6.93 5.00
N ILE A 637 -6.04 -6.10 4.07
CA ILE A 637 -5.53 -6.52 2.77
C ILE A 637 -4.17 -5.84 2.56
N ASP A 638 -3.23 -6.56 1.97
CA ASP A 638 -1.98 -5.96 1.52
C ASP A 638 -2.21 -5.02 0.34
N GLN A 639 -1.70 -3.79 0.41
CA GLN A 639 -1.93 -2.77 -0.61
C GLN A 639 -1.31 -3.11 -1.97
N ASN A 640 -0.19 -3.85 -2.00
CA ASN A 640 0.59 -4.09 -3.22
C ASN A 640 0.19 -5.38 -3.94
N THR A 641 -0.23 -6.38 -3.16
CA THR A 641 -0.57 -7.72 -3.65
C THR A 641 -2.08 -8.00 -3.63
N PHE A 642 -2.88 -7.15 -3.00
CA PHE A 642 -4.31 -7.35 -2.77
C PHE A 642 -4.65 -8.66 -2.04
N LYS A 643 -3.65 -9.23 -1.36
CA LYS A 643 -3.79 -10.43 -0.57
C LYS A 643 -4.50 -10.10 0.74
N VAL A 644 -5.55 -10.84 1.04
CA VAL A 644 -6.21 -10.76 2.35
C VAL A 644 -5.27 -11.33 3.42
N TYR A 645 -4.92 -10.50 4.40
CA TYR A 645 -4.24 -10.95 5.61
C TYR A 645 -5.22 -11.64 6.55
N GLY A 646 -6.41 -11.07 6.71
CA GLY A 646 -7.53 -11.75 7.34
C GLY A 646 -8.75 -10.85 7.45
N ASN A 647 -9.77 -11.36 8.14
CA ASN A 647 -10.99 -10.62 8.45
C ASN A 647 -11.34 -10.78 9.92
N TYR A 648 -11.95 -9.75 10.50
CA TYR A 648 -12.51 -9.78 11.83
C TYR A 648 -13.99 -9.41 11.76
N ASN A 649 -14.83 -10.34 12.22
CA ASN A 649 -16.28 -10.18 12.18
C ASN A 649 -16.78 -9.64 13.52
N TYR A 650 -17.72 -8.70 13.45
CA TYR A 650 -18.36 -8.09 14.61
C TYR A 650 -19.85 -8.44 14.67
N ASP A 651 -20.44 -8.28 15.85
CA ASP A 651 -21.89 -8.15 15.96
C ASP A 651 -22.29 -6.75 15.44
N GLY A 652 -22.86 -6.68 14.24
CA GLY A 652 -23.26 -5.41 13.61
C GLY A 652 -22.87 -5.29 12.14
N SER A 653 -22.82 -4.06 11.63
CA SER A 653 -22.45 -3.74 10.26
C SER A 653 -21.28 -2.76 10.25
N ALA A 654 -20.11 -3.20 9.77
CA ALA A 654 -18.95 -2.33 9.57
C ALA A 654 -19.23 -1.33 8.44
N ASN A 655 -19.51 -0.08 8.79
CA ASN A 655 -19.96 0.95 7.86
C ASN A 655 -18.85 1.93 7.47
N PHE A 656 -17.84 2.09 8.33
CA PHE A 656 -16.70 2.96 8.10
C PHE A 656 -15.48 2.46 8.85
N VAL A 657 -14.30 2.77 8.33
CA VAL A 657 -13.02 2.50 8.98
C VAL A 657 -12.10 3.70 8.81
N ARG A 658 -11.31 3.97 9.85
CA ARG A 658 -10.24 4.95 9.86
C ARG A 658 -9.02 4.36 10.55
N ALA A 659 -7.88 4.36 9.86
CA ALA A 659 -6.61 3.86 10.35
C ALA A 659 -5.62 5.03 10.43
N VAL A 660 -5.13 5.30 11.65
CA VAL A 660 -4.15 6.36 11.90
C VAL A 660 -3.12 5.84 12.90
N ASP A 661 -1.85 5.92 12.52
CA ASP A 661 -0.71 5.42 13.29
C ASP A 661 -0.89 3.96 13.74
N ASN A 662 -1.17 3.75 15.04
CA ASN A 662 -1.32 2.43 15.64
C ASN A 662 -2.79 2.00 15.79
N TYR A 663 -3.75 2.85 15.46
CA TYR A 663 -5.15 2.59 15.71
C TYR A 663 -5.94 2.35 14.44
N ILE A 664 -6.93 1.45 14.55
CA ILE A 664 -7.94 1.22 13.54
C ILE A 664 -9.29 1.32 14.23
N PHE A 665 -10.05 2.35 13.89
CA PHE A 665 -11.40 2.58 14.38
C PHE A 665 -12.39 2.07 13.34
N VAL A 666 -13.35 1.25 13.77
CA VAL A 666 -14.43 0.75 12.93
C VAL A 666 -15.76 1.23 13.49
N ALA A 667 -16.46 2.06 12.72
CA ALA A 667 -17.85 2.41 12.99
C ALA A 667 -18.73 1.22 12.58
N ASN A 668 -19.15 0.43 13.57
CA ASN A 668 -19.81 -0.86 13.38
C ASN A 668 -21.35 -0.76 13.52
N GLY A 669 -21.92 0.35 13.04
CA GLY A 669 -23.36 0.58 13.00
C GLY A 669 -24.01 0.46 14.39
N THR A 670 -25.11 -0.29 14.50
CA THR A 670 -25.80 -0.56 15.79
C THR A 670 -24.96 -1.41 16.75
N GLY A 671 -23.83 -1.96 16.30
CA GLY A 671 -22.84 -2.60 17.16
C GLY A 671 -21.83 -1.62 17.77
N GLY A 672 -22.02 -0.31 17.58
CA GLY A 672 -21.22 0.74 18.19
C GLY A 672 -19.84 0.93 17.54
N LEU A 673 -18.85 1.30 18.34
CA LEU A 673 -17.48 1.58 17.89
C LEU A 673 -16.55 0.44 18.30
N LYS A 674 -15.67 0.02 17.37
CA LYS A 674 -14.61 -0.94 17.64
C LYS A 674 -13.28 -0.24 17.51
N ILE A 675 -12.41 -0.40 18.50
CA ILE A 675 -11.08 0.20 18.51
C ILE A 675 -10.08 -0.96 18.53
N LEU A 676 -9.35 -1.09 17.44
CA LEU A 676 -8.27 -2.05 17.30
C LEU A 676 -6.95 -1.30 17.38
N MET A 677 -5.96 -1.95 17.95
CA MET A 677 -4.58 -1.54 17.95
C MET A 677 -3.80 -2.49 17.07
N ARG A 678 -2.92 -1.94 16.24
CA ARG A 678 -1.89 -2.70 15.54
C ARG A 678 -0.84 -3.10 16.58
N ASP A 679 -0.60 -4.41 16.75
CA ASP A 679 0.42 -4.85 17.69
C ASP A 679 1.79 -4.37 17.21
N ASN A 680 2.50 -3.60 18.04
CA ASN A 680 3.84 -3.14 17.72
C ASN A 680 4.82 -4.33 17.86
N PRO A 681 5.65 -4.65 16.84
CA PRO A 681 6.65 -5.72 16.93
C PRO A 681 7.70 -5.56 18.03
#